data_AF-A0A942AX93-F1
#
_entry.id   AF-A0A942AX93-F1
#
_cell.length_a   1.000
_cell.length_b   1.000
_cell.length_c   1.000
_cell.angle_alpha   90.00
_cell.angle_beta   90.00
_cell.angle_gamma   90.00
#
_symmetry.space_group_name_H-M   'P 1'
#
loop_
_entity.id
_entity.type
_entity.pdbx_description
1 polymer ?
#
loop_
_entity_poly.entity_id
_entity_poly.type
_entity_poly.pdbx_seq_one_letter_code
_entity_poly.pdbx_strand_id
1 'polypeptide(L)'
;MNADHTSALRINEVVSSNTRSLVDEALGTPDWIELYNASASPIDLTGYGLTDNPKAPHKWTFPSVTIPAGGYLIVYATKADGALCTGFGLSRGGDSLCLSDKYYTLLDYVEIPALESDISFARGKDGAFGYCAAPTPGSENVAEIVLDPALLTFDSGSGRLTLSEVVPHNASCADAYGQYPAWAEVQNSSDAPILLSEYYLTDDAEDAFKWHLPDSILQPGEFLVIFFSGRDETAGEFHASFKLGSDDSTLFLFSKNGAQIGAISWTNDLPDDIAALPDGLYTAYPTPCAANDPRTFSNTELIPMDIGSAVRLNEFLLHNEYSLRDAAGDRPAWAELYNTTDSSISLAGYYLSDDPENPFKWAFPANAAIEPQGYLLVFLSGKNRSEGELHTSFKLTQNDEALLLSVKDGLRADSYPIDASLGANISVGIDPASGDTKYFATPTPGTANTTRGFDTLAGAFLPDMSGVYISEVSAVAEAKSSDSAWVELFNASNHSVSLTGWHITDNPDDLQSCELPPLTIEASGYAVVHATKRTEKQKGNFVALGISEAGETLILSDADGNVIDVFETGALRAGTTSGRVVGSGAPVRVFFASATKGKSNDAAVRSAYAAEPVFSETALYHDAAFPLVLTSVTEGAEIRYTLDGSAPGPDSTLYTSPINISSNAVVRAAAYCDGLLQSDSVVMTYLFEQPHTVPVICISISPSAFSEVYAATIKKERVERQGVFSFYEDGALGVSFPCGFRASGASTLTAAQKSLAVLLRSGYGVAETNYPFFANSDVSAYRSLVLRNSGQDRTAARIRDSFFMKAVKGLNIEQVETRLTVVYVNGKYWGIYDLNENQNEDYLASHYGVDPDAVDIIRRNFTALEGTKYDFLRVREYALNRDLSDDALFAEFAEWVDVAYFTDYIIAQTYFANSDMFNQKYWRSQDYSVKWRPVFFDLDFGLHSSSPTRNILSSYFRVEGVPSQDGSLTNMDIYVGLRKNAAWRDYFCERYVYVVLNHFNSERLCAILDEMAAQLRAEWPRHTARWSDAPSLSKWESNVAALRDCLAKRAEYALKYLQKEFGVSDEKMQEYRAKALAASA
;
A
#
# COMPACT_ATOMS: atom_id res chain seq x y z
N MET A 1 47.02 -61.63 -55.92
CA MET A 1 48.21 -61.35 -55.09
C MET A 1 48.11 -62.27 -53.89
N ASN A 2 49.16 -63.02 -53.52
CA ASN A 2 49.09 -63.85 -52.32
C ASN A 2 49.32 -62.91 -51.12
N ALA A 3 48.27 -62.67 -50.33
CA ALA A 3 48.36 -61.92 -49.08
C ALA A 3 49.17 -62.73 -48.05
N ASP A 4 49.99 -62.06 -47.25
CA ASP A 4 50.68 -62.70 -46.13
C ASP A 4 49.70 -62.82 -44.96
N HIS A 5 49.01 -63.95 -44.85
CA HIS A 5 48.03 -64.22 -43.78
C HIS A 5 48.65 -64.30 -42.36
N THR A 6 49.91 -63.89 -42.19
CA THR A 6 50.60 -63.79 -40.91
C THR A 6 50.88 -62.35 -40.46
N SER A 7 50.33 -61.34 -41.15
CA SER A 7 50.51 -59.93 -40.76
C SER A 7 49.90 -59.64 -39.39
N ALA A 8 50.67 -58.94 -38.55
CA ALA A 8 50.22 -58.53 -37.22
C ALA A 8 49.06 -57.51 -37.26
N LEU A 9 48.95 -56.72 -38.33
CA LEU A 9 47.83 -55.81 -38.56
C LEU A 9 46.85 -56.45 -39.55
N ARG A 10 45.55 -56.46 -39.20
CA ARG A 10 44.50 -57.09 -40.00
C ARG A 10 43.17 -56.33 -39.93
N ILE A 11 42.33 -56.49 -40.93
CA ILE A 11 40.91 -56.09 -40.92
C ILE A 11 40.18 -57.04 -39.96
N ASN A 12 39.42 -56.49 -39.02
CA ASN A 12 38.78 -57.24 -37.94
C ASN A 12 37.26 -57.35 -38.12
N GLU A 13 36.59 -56.25 -38.47
CA GLU A 13 35.14 -56.18 -38.54
C GLU A 13 34.71 -55.08 -39.52
N VAL A 14 33.59 -55.27 -40.21
CA VAL A 14 33.06 -54.30 -41.18
C VAL A 14 31.53 -54.24 -41.12
N VAL A 15 30.96 -53.04 -41.13
CA VAL A 15 29.51 -52.80 -41.30
C VAL A 15 29.30 -51.87 -42.50
N SER A 16 28.50 -52.31 -43.47
CA SER A 16 28.22 -51.59 -44.73
C SER A 16 26.78 -51.03 -44.83
N SER A 17 26.05 -51.04 -43.71
CA SER A 17 24.73 -50.43 -43.56
C SER A 17 24.48 -50.19 -42.07
N ASN A 18 25.03 -49.10 -41.53
CA ASN A 18 24.95 -48.79 -40.10
C ASN A 18 23.75 -47.87 -39.79
N THR A 19 22.90 -48.28 -38.85
CA THR A 19 21.76 -47.48 -38.36
C THR A 19 21.90 -47.10 -36.89
N ARG A 20 22.74 -47.77 -36.11
CA ARG A 20 22.99 -47.48 -34.68
C ARG A 20 24.14 -48.26 -34.05
N SER A 21 24.70 -49.27 -34.71
CA SER A 21 25.84 -50.04 -34.18
C SER A 21 27.06 -49.16 -33.83
N LEU A 22 27.20 -48.02 -34.52
CA LEU A 22 28.15 -46.97 -34.17
C LEU A 22 27.53 -45.60 -34.50
N VAL A 23 27.32 -44.74 -33.51
CA VAL A 23 26.81 -43.38 -33.72
C VAL A 23 27.94 -42.38 -33.48
N ASP A 24 28.19 -41.52 -34.45
CA ASP A 24 29.14 -40.42 -34.37
C ASP A 24 28.38 -39.09 -34.34
N GLU A 25 28.75 -38.20 -33.42
CA GLU A 25 28.06 -36.92 -33.20
C GLU A 25 28.03 -36.02 -34.45
N ALA A 26 29.03 -36.10 -35.32
CA ALA A 26 29.14 -35.27 -36.51
C ALA A 26 28.67 -35.98 -37.79
N LEU A 27 28.85 -37.29 -37.86
CA LEU A 27 28.61 -38.08 -39.07
C LEU A 27 27.29 -38.86 -39.06
N GLY A 28 26.58 -38.91 -37.92
CA GLY A 28 25.39 -39.73 -37.75
C GLY A 28 25.77 -41.20 -37.62
N THR A 29 25.27 -42.05 -38.52
CA THR A 29 25.50 -43.52 -38.48
C THR A 29 26.31 -43.98 -39.70
N PRO A 30 27.60 -43.62 -39.81
CA PRO A 30 28.41 -43.98 -40.98
C PRO A 30 28.71 -45.48 -41.04
N ASP A 31 28.89 -46.01 -42.24
CA ASP A 31 29.53 -47.33 -42.43
C ASP A 31 30.95 -47.29 -41.87
N TRP A 32 31.42 -48.41 -41.31
CA TRP A 32 32.69 -48.42 -40.61
C TRP A 32 33.46 -49.73 -40.81
N ILE A 33 34.79 -49.59 -40.71
CA ILE A 33 35.80 -50.63 -40.86
C ILE A 33 36.64 -50.62 -39.59
N GLU A 34 36.87 -51.79 -39.01
CA GLU A 34 37.78 -51.95 -37.88
C GLU A 34 39.07 -52.66 -38.26
N LEU A 35 40.19 -52.10 -37.80
CA LEU A 35 41.50 -52.75 -37.84
C LEU A 35 41.93 -53.23 -36.45
N TYR A 36 42.59 -54.38 -36.40
CA TYR A 36 43.16 -54.95 -35.19
C TYR A 36 44.67 -55.16 -35.30
N ASN A 37 45.39 -54.76 -34.24
CA ASN A 37 46.81 -55.04 -34.08
C ASN A 37 47.04 -56.26 -33.17
N ALA A 38 47.28 -57.42 -33.78
CA ALA A 38 47.57 -58.68 -33.12
C ALA A 38 49.01 -58.81 -32.58
N SER A 39 49.89 -57.81 -32.77
CA SER A 39 51.25 -57.88 -32.23
C SER A 39 51.33 -57.43 -30.77
N ALA A 40 52.43 -57.81 -30.11
CA ALA A 40 52.80 -57.36 -28.77
C ALA A 40 53.41 -55.93 -28.74
N SER A 41 53.33 -55.16 -29.83
CA SER A 41 53.89 -53.79 -29.90
C SER A 41 52.94 -52.85 -30.65
N PRO A 42 52.93 -51.55 -30.35
CA PRO A 42 52.13 -50.59 -31.10
C PRO A 42 52.57 -50.51 -32.56
N ILE A 43 51.61 -50.36 -33.49
CA ILE A 43 51.86 -50.21 -34.93
C ILE A 43 51.46 -48.78 -35.35
N ASP A 44 52.42 -48.02 -35.87
CA ASP A 44 52.19 -46.73 -36.53
C ASP A 44 51.77 -46.95 -37.99
N LEU A 45 50.59 -46.46 -38.35
CA LEU A 45 49.97 -46.60 -39.66
C LEU A 45 50.35 -45.48 -40.63
N THR A 46 51.26 -44.58 -40.27
CA THR A 46 51.68 -43.49 -41.17
C THR A 46 52.11 -44.03 -42.54
N GLY A 47 51.34 -43.67 -43.57
CA GLY A 47 51.58 -44.07 -44.96
C GLY A 47 50.99 -45.41 -45.39
N TYR A 48 50.30 -46.15 -44.51
CA TYR A 48 49.55 -47.36 -44.88
C TYR A 48 48.34 -46.96 -45.73
N GLY A 49 47.77 -47.90 -46.49
CA GLY A 49 46.61 -47.64 -47.34
C GLY A 49 45.44 -48.61 -47.14
N LEU A 50 44.21 -48.08 -47.22
CA LEU A 50 42.96 -48.85 -47.38
C LEU A 50 42.33 -48.52 -48.74
N THR A 51 41.71 -49.53 -49.35
CA THR A 51 40.94 -49.34 -50.58
C THR A 51 39.84 -50.38 -50.76
N ASP A 52 38.73 -49.93 -51.35
CA ASP A 52 37.67 -50.76 -51.94
C ASP A 52 38.01 -51.31 -53.35
N ASN A 53 39.17 -50.92 -53.91
CA ASN A 53 39.57 -51.22 -55.28
C ASN A 53 41.00 -51.78 -55.30
N PRO A 54 41.19 -53.10 -55.49
CA PRO A 54 42.51 -53.74 -55.46
C PRO A 54 43.53 -53.18 -56.47
N LYS A 55 43.09 -52.46 -57.50
CA LYS A 55 43.96 -51.80 -58.49
C LYS A 55 44.57 -50.48 -57.99
N ALA A 56 44.09 -49.95 -56.87
CA ALA A 56 44.50 -48.69 -56.27
C ALA A 56 44.76 -48.85 -54.75
N PRO A 57 45.79 -49.61 -54.34
CA PRO A 57 46.02 -50.06 -52.94
C PRO A 57 46.03 -48.94 -51.89
N HIS A 58 46.37 -47.70 -52.26
CA HIS A 58 46.39 -46.52 -51.39
C HIS A 58 45.31 -45.49 -51.80
N LYS A 59 44.11 -45.93 -52.23
CA LYS A 59 42.98 -45.03 -52.55
C LYS A 59 42.71 -44.06 -51.39
N TRP A 60 42.80 -44.55 -50.16
CA TRP A 60 42.93 -43.74 -48.96
C TRP A 60 44.20 -44.13 -48.20
N THR A 61 44.93 -43.12 -47.69
CA THR A 61 46.17 -43.30 -46.94
C THR A 61 45.96 -42.85 -45.51
N PHE A 62 46.37 -43.65 -44.54
CA PHE A 62 46.21 -43.34 -43.12
C PHE A 62 46.97 -42.06 -42.73
N PRO A 63 46.37 -41.21 -41.88
CA PRO A 63 47.12 -40.16 -41.19
C PRO A 63 48.10 -40.75 -40.17
N SER A 64 48.82 -39.89 -39.45
CA SER A 64 49.66 -40.32 -38.33
C SER A 64 48.79 -40.85 -37.18
N VAL A 65 48.50 -42.15 -37.18
CA VAL A 65 47.73 -42.86 -36.16
C VAL A 65 48.46 -44.14 -35.76
N THR A 66 48.47 -44.43 -34.45
CA THR A 66 49.12 -45.62 -33.89
C THR A 66 48.08 -46.48 -33.21
N ILE A 67 48.04 -47.77 -33.56
CA ILE A 67 47.21 -48.76 -32.86
C ILE A 67 48.07 -49.43 -31.77
N PRO A 68 47.69 -49.35 -30.48
CA PRO A 68 48.38 -50.06 -29.40
C PRO A 68 48.48 -51.57 -29.66
N ALA A 69 49.39 -52.26 -28.95
CA ALA A 69 49.47 -53.72 -28.96
C ALA A 69 48.13 -54.32 -28.47
N GLY A 70 47.52 -55.21 -29.27
CA GLY A 70 46.18 -55.74 -28.98
C GLY A 70 45.04 -54.72 -29.10
N GLY A 71 45.29 -53.53 -29.65
CA GLY A 71 44.30 -52.47 -29.82
C GLY A 71 43.53 -52.55 -31.14
N TYR A 72 42.44 -51.80 -31.20
CA TYR A 72 41.54 -51.67 -32.35
C TYR A 72 41.52 -50.23 -32.86
N LEU A 73 41.20 -50.03 -34.14
CA LEU A 73 41.01 -48.72 -34.75
C LEU A 73 39.81 -48.74 -35.68
N ILE A 74 38.86 -47.84 -35.43
CA ILE A 74 37.72 -47.59 -36.31
C ILE A 74 38.10 -46.58 -37.40
N VAL A 75 37.71 -46.91 -38.63
CA VAL A 75 37.85 -46.07 -39.83
C VAL A 75 36.47 -45.94 -40.47
N TYR A 76 36.01 -44.71 -40.69
CA TYR A 76 34.70 -44.43 -41.25
C TYR A 76 34.73 -44.54 -42.79
N ALA A 77 33.93 -45.46 -43.34
CA ALA A 77 33.71 -45.59 -44.77
C ALA A 77 32.64 -44.59 -45.22
N THR A 78 33.01 -43.32 -45.26
CA THR A 78 32.13 -42.22 -45.68
C THR A 78 32.81 -41.31 -46.70
N LYS A 79 32.00 -40.63 -47.51
CA LYS A 79 32.43 -39.53 -48.40
C LYS A 79 32.61 -38.19 -47.67
N ALA A 80 32.26 -38.13 -46.38
CA ALA A 80 32.50 -36.94 -45.56
C ALA A 80 34.00 -36.72 -45.31
N ASP A 81 34.38 -35.48 -45.03
CA ASP A 81 35.75 -35.11 -44.71
C ASP A 81 36.06 -35.42 -43.23
N GLY A 82 37.23 -36.01 -42.96
CA GLY A 82 37.68 -36.30 -41.60
C GLY A 82 38.99 -37.09 -41.57
N ALA A 83 39.72 -37.03 -40.45
CA ALA A 83 41.04 -37.64 -40.35
C ALA A 83 41.02 -39.17 -40.55
N LEU A 84 39.95 -39.84 -40.10
CA LEU A 84 39.72 -41.28 -40.27
C LEU A 84 38.53 -41.59 -41.20
N CYS A 85 38.13 -40.62 -42.04
CA CYS A 85 37.14 -40.82 -43.08
C CYS A 85 37.84 -41.18 -44.39
N THR A 86 37.46 -42.29 -45.01
CA THR A 86 38.18 -42.81 -46.19
C THR A 86 37.95 -42.03 -47.48
N GLY A 87 36.89 -41.20 -47.54
CA GLY A 87 36.44 -40.55 -48.77
C GLY A 87 35.69 -41.48 -49.73
N PHE A 88 35.43 -42.74 -49.34
CA PHE A 88 34.59 -43.69 -50.05
C PHE A 88 33.63 -44.41 -49.09
N GLY A 89 32.51 -44.91 -49.60
CA GLY A 89 31.57 -45.73 -48.81
C GLY A 89 31.63 -47.19 -49.24
N LEU A 90 31.08 -48.08 -48.41
CA LEU A 90 30.94 -49.50 -48.73
C LEU A 90 29.54 -49.76 -49.33
N SER A 91 29.41 -50.81 -50.13
CA SER A 91 28.14 -51.19 -50.74
C SER A 91 27.38 -52.21 -49.88
N ARG A 92 26.11 -51.92 -49.56
CA ARG A 92 25.18 -52.88 -48.91
C ARG A 92 25.01 -54.20 -49.71
N GLY A 93 25.28 -54.18 -51.01
CA GLY A 93 25.25 -55.36 -51.88
C GLY A 93 26.53 -56.20 -51.89
N GLY A 94 27.53 -55.84 -51.08
CA GLY A 94 28.86 -56.45 -51.06
C GLY A 94 29.93 -55.60 -51.75
N ASP A 95 31.18 -55.76 -51.32
CA ASP A 95 32.36 -54.99 -51.76
C ASP A 95 33.68 -55.78 -51.50
N SER A 96 34.82 -55.28 -51.94
CA SER A 96 36.14 -55.86 -51.61
C SER A 96 36.97 -54.85 -50.82
N LEU A 97 37.64 -55.25 -49.74
CA LEU A 97 38.44 -54.33 -48.92
C LEU A 97 39.88 -54.82 -48.78
N CYS A 98 40.84 -53.97 -49.13
CA CYS A 98 42.27 -54.24 -49.09
C CYS A 98 42.98 -53.33 -48.10
N LEU A 99 43.88 -53.91 -47.30
CA LEU A 99 44.80 -53.20 -46.41
C LEU A 99 46.24 -53.41 -46.87
N SER A 100 47.02 -52.34 -47.01
CA SER A 100 48.42 -52.41 -47.45
C SER A 100 49.36 -51.53 -46.62
N ASP A 101 50.63 -51.93 -46.53
CA ASP A 101 51.66 -51.16 -45.84
C ASP A 101 52.12 -49.93 -46.66
N LYS A 102 52.97 -49.09 -46.06
CA LYS A 102 53.54 -47.90 -46.70
C LYS A 102 54.44 -48.16 -47.91
N TYR A 103 54.80 -49.42 -48.15
CA TYR A 103 55.58 -49.85 -49.31
C TYR A 103 54.70 -50.55 -50.37
N TYR A 104 53.37 -50.44 -50.25
CA TYR A 104 52.36 -51.05 -51.11
C TYR A 104 52.30 -52.57 -51.04
N THR A 105 52.84 -53.18 -49.97
CA THR A 105 52.68 -54.61 -49.70
C THR A 105 51.27 -54.87 -49.19
N LEU A 106 50.53 -55.77 -49.83
CA LEU A 106 49.21 -56.20 -49.37
C LEU A 106 49.35 -56.97 -48.05
N LEU A 107 48.74 -56.44 -46.99
CA LEU A 107 48.73 -57.04 -45.66
C LEU A 107 47.51 -57.94 -45.48
N ASP A 108 46.32 -57.44 -45.84
CA ASP A 108 45.07 -58.16 -45.61
C ASP A 108 44.03 -57.84 -46.69
N TYR A 109 43.09 -58.77 -46.86
CA TYR A 109 42.05 -58.72 -47.89
C TYR A 109 40.77 -59.41 -47.42
N VAL A 110 39.63 -58.77 -47.62
CA VAL A 110 38.30 -59.37 -47.37
C VAL A 110 37.35 -59.07 -48.52
N GLU A 111 36.63 -60.10 -48.97
CA GLU A 111 35.42 -59.96 -49.80
C GLU A 111 34.23 -59.84 -48.86
N ILE A 112 33.62 -58.66 -48.82
CA ILE A 112 32.48 -58.34 -47.98
C ILE A 112 31.22 -58.79 -48.74
N PRO A 113 30.40 -59.70 -48.17
CA PRO A 113 29.14 -60.09 -48.79
C PRO A 113 28.07 -58.99 -48.62
N ALA A 114 26.86 -59.20 -49.15
CA ALA A 114 25.74 -58.32 -48.83
C ALA A 114 25.40 -58.40 -47.34
N LEU A 115 25.20 -57.25 -46.68
CA LEU A 115 24.90 -57.14 -45.25
C LEU A 115 23.55 -56.44 -45.04
N GLU A 116 22.80 -56.92 -44.04
CA GLU A 116 21.62 -56.21 -43.51
C GLU A 116 22.04 -55.08 -42.56
N SER A 117 21.10 -54.22 -42.18
CA SER A 117 21.41 -53.08 -41.31
C SER A 117 21.88 -53.56 -39.93
N ASP A 118 22.94 -52.93 -39.41
CA ASP A 118 23.59 -53.29 -38.14
C ASP A 118 24.09 -54.74 -38.03
N ILE A 119 24.21 -55.48 -39.15
CA ILE A 119 24.90 -56.77 -39.20
C ILE A 119 26.33 -56.54 -39.68
N SER A 120 27.31 -57.02 -38.93
CA SER A 120 28.72 -56.92 -39.31
C SER A 120 29.23 -58.18 -40.01
N PHE A 121 30.27 -58.01 -40.81
CA PHE A 121 31.11 -59.10 -41.28
C PHE A 121 32.39 -59.11 -40.45
N ALA A 122 32.44 -60.03 -39.50
CA ALA A 122 33.41 -60.05 -38.42
C ALA A 122 34.38 -61.24 -38.57
N ARG A 123 35.64 -61.03 -38.18
CA ARG A 123 36.69 -62.06 -38.18
C ARG A 123 36.62 -62.87 -36.87
N GLY A 124 36.46 -64.18 -37.00
CA GLY A 124 36.46 -65.14 -35.90
C GLY A 124 37.87 -65.51 -35.40
N LYS A 125 37.90 -66.25 -34.28
CA LYS A 125 39.16 -66.67 -33.61
C LYS A 125 40.02 -67.61 -34.45
N ASP A 126 39.41 -68.33 -35.39
CA ASP A 126 40.09 -69.17 -36.38
C ASP A 126 40.66 -68.37 -37.56
N GLY A 127 40.39 -67.05 -37.60
CA GLY A 127 40.80 -66.12 -38.63
C GLY A 127 39.85 -66.05 -39.83
N ALA A 128 38.79 -66.85 -39.88
CA ALA A 128 37.78 -66.79 -40.93
C ALA A 128 36.78 -65.65 -40.68
N PHE A 129 36.20 -65.08 -41.75
CA PHE A 129 35.12 -64.11 -41.63
C PHE A 129 33.76 -64.79 -41.70
N GLY A 130 32.78 -64.22 -40.99
CA GLY A 130 31.37 -64.58 -41.07
C GLY A 130 30.47 -63.44 -40.63
N TYR A 131 29.16 -63.65 -40.69
CA TYR A 131 28.13 -62.72 -40.27
C TYR A 131 28.03 -62.69 -38.75
N CYS A 132 27.85 -61.51 -38.18
CA CYS A 132 27.68 -61.29 -36.75
C CYS A 132 26.52 -60.32 -36.50
N ALA A 133 25.57 -60.73 -35.66
CA ALA A 133 24.37 -59.95 -35.33
C ALA A 133 24.59 -58.84 -34.30
N ALA A 134 25.75 -58.83 -33.63
CA ALA A 134 26.10 -57.84 -32.62
C ALA A 134 27.48 -57.26 -32.97
N PRO A 135 27.52 -56.16 -33.75
CA PRO A 135 28.79 -55.52 -34.09
C PRO A 135 29.51 -55.00 -32.85
N THR A 136 30.84 -55.07 -32.84
CA THR A 136 31.67 -54.78 -31.66
C THR A 136 32.70 -53.67 -31.91
N PRO A 137 32.28 -52.45 -32.28
CA PRO A 137 33.23 -51.38 -32.60
C PRO A 137 34.16 -51.07 -31.41
N GLY A 138 35.46 -51.09 -31.67
CA GLY A 138 36.54 -50.84 -30.74
C GLY A 138 36.92 -52.01 -29.83
N SER A 139 36.33 -53.20 -30.03
CA SER A 139 36.44 -54.34 -29.10
C SER A 139 36.65 -55.69 -29.80
N GLU A 140 36.91 -56.76 -29.03
CA GLU A 140 37.03 -58.12 -29.60
C GLU A 140 35.65 -58.62 -30.06
N ASN A 141 35.62 -59.27 -31.23
CA ASN A 141 34.43 -59.96 -31.75
C ASN A 141 34.10 -61.16 -30.82
N VAL A 142 33.17 -60.96 -29.89
CA VAL A 142 32.78 -61.98 -28.88
C VAL A 142 31.48 -62.71 -29.23
N ALA A 143 30.66 -62.16 -30.11
CA ALA A 143 29.39 -62.73 -30.54
C ALA A 143 29.56 -63.90 -31.53
N GLU A 144 28.50 -64.70 -31.71
CA GLU A 144 28.53 -65.84 -32.61
C GLU A 144 28.72 -65.39 -34.06
N ILE A 145 29.75 -65.94 -34.72
CA ILE A 145 30.08 -65.65 -36.12
C ILE A 145 29.66 -66.85 -36.96
N VAL A 146 28.71 -66.63 -37.87
CA VAL A 146 28.12 -67.69 -38.71
C VAL A 146 28.48 -67.49 -40.18
N LEU A 147 28.56 -68.59 -40.94
CA LEU A 147 28.93 -68.55 -42.37
C LEU A 147 27.76 -68.22 -43.31
N ASP A 148 26.52 -68.33 -42.81
CA ASP A 148 25.28 -68.08 -43.56
C ASP A 148 24.41 -67.12 -42.71
N PRO A 149 23.98 -65.96 -43.25
CA PRO A 149 23.20 -65.00 -42.48
C PRO A 149 21.85 -65.57 -42.01
N ALA A 150 21.32 -66.62 -42.66
CA ALA A 150 20.11 -67.30 -42.21
C ALA A 150 20.30 -68.10 -40.90
N LEU A 151 21.54 -68.27 -40.44
CA LEU A 151 21.87 -68.94 -39.18
C LEU A 151 22.02 -67.96 -38.00
N LEU A 152 21.87 -66.64 -38.23
CA LEU A 152 21.86 -65.68 -37.13
C LEU A 152 20.67 -65.96 -36.20
N THR A 153 20.96 -66.17 -34.92
CA THR A 153 19.94 -66.43 -33.91
C THR A 153 19.53 -65.11 -33.26
N PHE A 154 18.27 -64.72 -33.46
CA PHE A 154 17.63 -63.65 -32.71
C PHE A 154 16.68 -64.29 -31.66
N ASP A 155 16.71 -63.85 -30.41
CA ASP A 155 15.81 -64.41 -29.39
C ASP A 155 14.39 -63.87 -29.61
N SER A 156 13.51 -64.72 -30.15
CA SER A 156 12.11 -64.41 -30.44
C SER A 156 11.14 -65.05 -29.42
N GLY A 157 11.62 -65.41 -28.22
CA GLY A 157 10.81 -66.02 -27.17
C GLY A 157 9.79 -65.06 -26.52
N SER A 158 8.70 -65.61 -25.97
CA SER A 158 7.75 -64.84 -25.15
C SER A 158 8.42 -64.34 -23.87
N GLY A 159 8.30 -63.02 -23.56
CA GLY A 159 8.81 -62.42 -22.32
C GLY A 159 10.26 -61.91 -22.37
N ARG A 160 10.79 -61.61 -23.57
CA ARG A 160 12.15 -61.09 -23.76
C ARG A 160 12.20 -59.56 -23.94
N LEU A 161 11.26 -59.01 -24.71
CA LEU A 161 10.96 -57.58 -24.77
C LEU A 161 9.81 -57.29 -23.80
N THR A 162 9.98 -56.32 -22.91
CA THR A 162 8.95 -55.94 -21.92
C THR A 162 8.63 -54.46 -22.03
N LEU A 163 7.40 -54.08 -21.69
CA LEU A 163 7.06 -52.69 -21.36
C LEU A 163 7.59 -52.41 -19.94
N SER A 164 8.45 -51.40 -19.78
CA SER A 164 9.00 -50.99 -18.48
C SER A 164 8.24 -49.83 -17.86
N GLU A 165 7.76 -48.90 -18.69
CA GLU A 165 7.18 -47.64 -18.23
C GLU A 165 6.17 -47.09 -19.27
N VAL A 166 5.06 -46.53 -18.82
CA VAL A 166 4.11 -45.78 -19.67
C VAL A 166 3.73 -44.47 -18.98
N VAL A 167 3.93 -43.34 -19.65
CA VAL A 167 3.41 -42.03 -19.23
C VAL A 167 2.25 -41.66 -20.15
N PRO A 168 1.00 -41.93 -19.74
CA PRO A 168 -0.18 -41.67 -20.58
C PRO A 168 -0.48 -40.18 -20.73
N HIS A 169 -0.14 -39.38 -19.71
CA HIS A 169 -0.30 -37.92 -19.70
C HIS A 169 1.04 -37.27 -19.47
N ASN A 170 1.67 -36.78 -20.54
CA ASN A 170 3.03 -36.26 -20.53
C ASN A 170 3.02 -34.72 -20.59
N ALA A 171 3.71 -34.07 -19.65
CA ALA A 171 3.91 -32.63 -19.63
C ALA A 171 5.39 -32.22 -19.50
N SER A 172 6.29 -33.18 -19.30
CA SER A 172 7.70 -32.93 -18.96
C SER A 172 8.72 -33.47 -19.98
N CYS A 173 8.41 -34.55 -20.71
CA CYS A 173 9.32 -35.16 -21.69
C CYS A 173 8.96 -34.72 -23.11
N ALA A 174 9.65 -33.72 -23.64
CA ALA A 174 9.39 -33.24 -25.00
C ALA A 174 9.98 -34.19 -26.06
N ASP A 175 9.25 -34.40 -27.16
CA ASP A 175 9.78 -35.01 -28.37
C ASP A 175 10.70 -34.04 -29.14
N ALA A 176 11.33 -34.51 -30.23
CA ALA A 176 12.18 -33.70 -31.12
C ALA A 176 11.47 -32.50 -31.76
N TYR A 177 10.14 -32.42 -31.67
CA TYR A 177 9.31 -31.31 -32.15
C TYR A 177 8.91 -30.33 -31.05
N GLY A 178 9.33 -30.55 -29.80
CA GLY A 178 8.92 -29.76 -28.64
C GLY A 178 7.47 -30.00 -28.20
N GLN A 179 6.88 -31.13 -28.58
CA GLN A 179 5.56 -31.57 -28.14
C GLN A 179 5.67 -32.59 -27.01
N TYR A 180 4.59 -32.79 -26.25
CA TYR A 180 4.55 -33.74 -25.14
C TYR A 180 3.54 -34.86 -25.41
N PRO A 181 3.73 -35.69 -26.45
CA PRO A 181 2.87 -36.86 -26.64
C PRO A 181 3.10 -37.86 -25.50
N ALA A 182 2.08 -38.65 -25.19
CA ALA A 182 2.23 -39.81 -24.31
C ALA A 182 3.38 -40.70 -24.81
N TRP A 183 4.09 -41.36 -23.92
CA TRP A 183 5.19 -42.23 -24.30
C TRP A 183 5.23 -43.51 -23.47
N ALA A 184 5.86 -44.53 -24.03
CA ALA A 184 6.17 -45.76 -23.31
C ALA A 184 7.60 -46.16 -23.58
N GLU A 185 8.14 -46.93 -22.66
CA GLU A 185 9.46 -47.50 -22.77
C GLU A 185 9.36 -49.03 -22.91
N VAL A 186 10.13 -49.55 -23.85
CA VAL A 186 10.38 -50.98 -23.98
C VAL A 186 11.81 -51.30 -23.58
N GLN A 187 11.99 -52.42 -22.89
CA GLN A 187 13.28 -52.91 -22.43
C GLN A 187 13.57 -54.29 -23.03
N ASN A 188 14.80 -54.50 -23.49
CA ASN A 188 15.31 -55.85 -23.71
C ASN A 188 15.78 -56.44 -22.37
N SER A 189 14.95 -57.28 -21.75
CA SER A 189 15.26 -57.96 -20.49
C SER A 189 15.99 -59.29 -20.68
N SER A 190 16.43 -59.61 -21.90
CA SER A 190 17.14 -60.85 -22.23
C SER A 190 18.66 -60.67 -22.27
N ASP A 191 19.40 -61.77 -22.39
CA ASP A 191 20.84 -61.82 -22.58
C ASP A 191 21.26 -61.88 -24.06
N ALA A 192 20.31 -61.75 -24.99
CA ALA A 192 20.54 -61.77 -26.43
C ALA A 192 19.95 -60.53 -27.14
N PRO A 193 20.50 -60.11 -28.30
CA PRO A 193 19.91 -59.04 -29.10
C PRO A 193 18.50 -59.41 -29.59
N ILE A 194 17.57 -58.46 -29.54
CA ILE A 194 16.17 -58.63 -29.95
C ILE A 194 15.88 -57.83 -31.21
N LEU A 195 15.39 -58.49 -32.26
CA LEU A 195 14.88 -57.80 -33.45
C LEU A 195 13.48 -57.23 -33.17
N LEU A 196 13.36 -55.90 -33.10
CA LEU A 196 12.13 -55.20 -32.74
C LEU A 196 11.00 -55.39 -33.76
N SER A 197 11.31 -55.61 -35.04
CA SER A 197 10.30 -55.95 -36.06
C SER A 197 9.58 -57.28 -35.83
N GLU A 198 9.91 -58.00 -34.77
CA GLU A 198 9.19 -59.19 -34.32
C GLU A 198 8.04 -58.85 -33.36
N TYR A 199 7.77 -57.57 -33.09
CA TYR A 199 6.83 -57.10 -32.08
C TYR A 199 5.89 -55.99 -32.58
N TYR A 200 4.77 -55.84 -31.89
CA TYR A 200 3.71 -54.87 -32.18
C TYR A 200 3.22 -54.21 -30.89
N LEU A 201 2.87 -52.93 -30.95
CA LEU A 201 2.18 -52.20 -29.88
C LEU A 201 0.76 -51.83 -30.30
N THR A 202 -0.16 -51.86 -29.34
CA THR A 202 -1.55 -51.47 -29.53
C THR A 202 -2.16 -50.99 -28.21
N ASP A 203 -3.12 -50.06 -28.30
CA ASP A 203 -4.04 -49.65 -27.22
C ASP A 203 -5.33 -50.50 -27.21
N ASP A 204 -5.55 -51.32 -28.24
CA ASP A 204 -6.72 -52.17 -28.42
C ASP A 204 -6.30 -53.65 -28.44
N ALA A 205 -6.70 -54.40 -27.42
CA ALA A 205 -6.40 -55.83 -27.30
C ALA A 205 -6.95 -56.68 -28.45
N GLU A 206 -7.99 -56.20 -29.15
CA GLU A 206 -8.56 -56.89 -30.31
C GLU A 206 -7.79 -56.60 -31.62
N ASP A 207 -6.91 -55.61 -31.63
CA ASP A 207 -6.04 -55.26 -32.76
C ASP A 207 -4.54 -55.50 -32.43
N ALA A 208 -4.17 -56.77 -32.29
CA ALA A 208 -2.83 -57.22 -31.95
C ALA A 208 -1.71 -56.78 -32.92
N PHE A 209 -2.05 -56.23 -34.09
CA PHE A 209 -1.10 -55.86 -35.14
C PHE A 209 -1.16 -54.36 -35.50
N LYS A 210 -1.71 -53.51 -34.61
CA LYS A 210 -1.96 -52.09 -34.84
C LYS A 210 -0.72 -51.30 -35.29
N TRP A 211 0.37 -51.35 -34.52
CA TRP A 211 1.63 -50.70 -34.90
C TRP A 211 2.79 -51.66 -34.81
N HIS A 212 3.45 -51.86 -35.94
CA HIS A 212 4.63 -52.71 -36.09
C HIS A 212 5.87 -51.96 -35.62
N LEU A 213 6.66 -52.56 -34.72
CA LEU A 213 7.89 -51.92 -34.27
C LEU A 213 8.93 -51.86 -35.41
N PRO A 214 9.81 -50.84 -35.42
CA PRO A 214 10.81 -50.67 -36.47
C PRO A 214 11.76 -51.85 -36.64
N ASP A 215 12.27 -52.02 -37.87
CA ASP A 215 13.33 -52.99 -38.20
C ASP A 215 14.67 -52.54 -37.59
N SER A 216 14.91 -52.95 -36.33
CA SER A 216 16.02 -52.52 -35.48
C SER A 216 16.28 -53.56 -34.39
N ILE A 217 17.53 -53.73 -33.91
CA ILE A 217 17.92 -54.79 -32.94
C ILE A 217 18.21 -54.27 -31.50
N LEU A 218 17.27 -54.22 -30.57
CA LEU A 218 17.56 -53.74 -29.20
C LEU A 218 18.56 -54.69 -28.48
N GLN A 219 19.69 -54.17 -27.97
CA GLN A 219 20.73 -55.00 -27.33
C GLN A 219 20.34 -55.41 -25.90
N PRO A 220 20.95 -56.46 -25.32
CA PRO A 220 20.70 -56.88 -23.94
C PRO A 220 20.78 -55.74 -22.92
N GLY A 221 19.71 -55.52 -22.15
CA GLY A 221 19.63 -54.49 -21.12
C GLY A 221 19.36 -53.06 -21.61
N GLU A 222 19.23 -52.84 -22.92
CA GLU A 222 18.88 -51.53 -23.46
C GLU A 222 17.38 -51.19 -23.30
N PHE A 223 17.11 -49.89 -23.23
CA PHE A 223 15.78 -49.29 -23.16
C PHE A 223 15.53 -48.44 -24.41
N LEU A 224 14.27 -48.30 -24.78
CA LEU A 224 13.85 -47.54 -25.94
C LEU A 224 12.52 -46.84 -25.65
N VAL A 225 12.52 -45.51 -25.77
CA VAL A 225 11.33 -44.67 -25.65
C VAL A 225 10.60 -44.58 -27.00
N ILE A 226 9.28 -44.70 -26.94
CA ILE A 226 8.37 -44.64 -28.08
C ILE A 226 7.28 -43.61 -27.77
N PHE A 227 7.17 -42.58 -28.61
CA PHE A 227 6.17 -41.52 -28.48
C PHE A 227 4.88 -41.85 -29.27
N PHE A 228 3.72 -41.82 -28.61
CA PHE A 228 2.41 -42.05 -29.21
C PHE A 228 1.83 -40.76 -29.78
N SER A 229 2.44 -40.29 -30.87
CA SER A 229 2.14 -39.00 -31.49
C SER A 229 1.24 -39.08 -32.74
N GLY A 230 1.07 -40.27 -33.31
CA GLY A 230 0.34 -40.48 -34.56
C GLY A 230 1.12 -40.21 -35.85
N ARG A 231 2.46 -40.17 -35.80
CA ARG A 231 3.33 -39.73 -36.92
C ARG A 231 3.99 -40.86 -37.72
N ASP A 232 4.12 -42.05 -37.16
CA ASP A 232 4.75 -43.22 -37.80
C ASP A 232 6.21 -42.96 -38.27
N GLU A 233 7.05 -42.49 -37.34
CA GLU A 233 8.46 -42.17 -37.61
C GLU A 233 9.36 -43.22 -36.95
N THR A 234 10.28 -43.80 -37.74
CA THR A 234 11.09 -44.96 -37.36
C THR A 234 12.59 -44.75 -37.55
N ALA A 235 12.99 -43.53 -37.89
CA ALA A 235 14.38 -43.10 -38.06
C ALA A 235 14.69 -41.97 -37.08
N GLY A 236 15.58 -42.22 -36.11
CA GLY A 236 15.82 -41.30 -34.99
C GLY A 236 14.92 -41.62 -33.80
N GLU A 237 14.15 -40.64 -33.32
CA GLU A 237 13.11 -40.88 -32.29
C GLU A 237 11.96 -41.70 -32.86
N PHE A 238 11.43 -42.63 -32.08
CA PHE A 238 10.37 -43.52 -32.53
C PHE A 238 9.00 -42.95 -32.18
N HIS A 239 8.18 -42.76 -33.22
CA HIS A 239 6.82 -42.26 -33.08
C HIS A 239 5.82 -43.28 -33.60
N ALA A 240 4.94 -43.76 -32.74
CA ALA A 240 3.86 -44.65 -33.15
C ALA A 240 2.88 -43.97 -34.11
N SER A 241 2.27 -44.76 -35.00
CA SER A 241 1.25 -44.29 -35.96
C SER A 241 -0.09 -43.94 -35.30
N PHE A 242 -0.25 -44.18 -34.00
CA PHE A 242 -1.42 -43.84 -33.20
C PHE A 242 -1.06 -43.02 -31.96
N LYS A 243 -2.10 -42.48 -31.31
CA LYS A 243 -2.02 -41.75 -30.05
C LYS A 243 -2.73 -42.55 -28.97
N LEU A 244 -2.24 -42.46 -27.74
CA LEU A 244 -3.02 -42.86 -26.56
C LEU A 244 -4.05 -41.75 -26.31
N GLY A 245 -5.33 -42.10 -26.43
CA GLY A 245 -6.47 -41.23 -26.15
C GLY A 245 -6.80 -41.15 -24.66
N SER A 246 -7.69 -40.23 -24.29
CA SER A 246 -8.15 -40.03 -22.91
C SER A 246 -8.94 -41.21 -22.34
N ASP A 247 -9.47 -42.07 -23.21
CA ASP A 247 -10.24 -43.26 -22.82
C ASP A 247 -9.37 -44.52 -22.73
N ASP A 248 -8.13 -44.47 -23.23
CA ASP A 248 -7.22 -45.60 -23.19
C ASP A 248 -6.68 -45.81 -21.78
N SER A 249 -6.68 -47.06 -21.35
CA SER A 249 -6.28 -47.47 -20.00
C SER A 249 -5.25 -48.59 -19.99
N THR A 250 -4.79 -49.05 -21.16
CA THR A 250 -3.80 -50.12 -21.28
C THR A 250 -3.03 -50.01 -22.59
N LEU A 251 -1.72 -50.21 -22.51
CA LEU A 251 -0.86 -50.42 -23.66
C LEU A 251 -0.42 -51.88 -23.69
N PHE A 252 -0.61 -52.54 -24.83
CA PHE A 252 -0.30 -53.95 -25.03
C PHE A 252 0.89 -54.13 -25.96
N LEU A 253 1.73 -55.10 -25.64
CA LEU A 253 2.86 -55.56 -26.45
C LEU A 253 2.58 -56.98 -26.94
N PHE A 254 2.62 -57.17 -28.27
CA PHE A 254 2.39 -58.43 -28.95
C PHE A 254 3.63 -58.90 -29.72
N SER A 255 3.78 -60.21 -29.86
CA SER A 255 4.77 -60.82 -30.77
C SER A 255 4.22 -60.92 -32.20
N LYS A 256 5.10 -61.19 -33.18
CA LYS A 256 4.75 -61.33 -34.60
C LYS A 256 3.70 -62.41 -34.91
N ASN A 257 3.52 -63.35 -33.99
CA ASN A 257 2.54 -64.43 -34.12
C ASN A 257 1.18 -64.05 -33.50
N GLY A 258 1.01 -62.82 -33.00
CA GLY A 258 -0.21 -62.33 -32.35
C GLY A 258 -0.37 -62.76 -30.90
N ALA A 259 0.68 -63.31 -30.25
CA ALA A 259 0.62 -63.61 -28.83
C ALA A 259 0.94 -62.35 -28.01
N GLN A 260 0.06 -61.99 -27.06
CA GLN A 260 0.31 -60.93 -26.08
C GLN A 260 1.45 -61.35 -25.15
N ILE A 261 2.47 -60.51 -25.01
CA ILE A 261 3.65 -60.80 -24.19
C ILE A 261 3.91 -59.75 -23.10
N GLY A 262 3.22 -58.60 -23.15
CA GLY A 262 3.27 -57.57 -22.11
C GLY A 262 2.04 -56.67 -22.15
N ALA A 263 1.69 -56.09 -21.01
CA ALA A 263 0.70 -55.03 -20.92
C ALA A 263 0.98 -54.16 -19.68
N ILE A 264 0.83 -52.85 -19.80
CA ILE A 264 0.78 -51.93 -18.66
C ILE A 264 -0.57 -51.22 -18.70
N SER A 265 -1.29 -51.30 -17.59
CA SER A 265 -2.61 -50.67 -17.42
C SER A 265 -2.53 -49.51 -16.43
N TRP A 266 -3.37 -48.51 -16.63
CA TRP A 266 -3.47 -47.33 -15.76
C TRP A 266 -4.93 -46.88 -15.60
N THR A 267 -5.16 -45.96 -14.68
CA THR A 267 -6.45 -45.25 -14.52
C THR A 267 -6.45 -43.96 -15.33
N ASN A 268 -7.55 -43.63 -16.00
CA ASN A 268 -7.60 -42.47 -16.89
C ASN A 268 -7.43 -41.12 -16.17
N ASP A 269 -7.74 -41.07 -14.86
CA ASP A 269 -7.63 -39.89 -14.00
C ASP A 269 -6.22 -39.67 -13.40
N LEU A 270 -5.19 -40.32 -13.97
CA LEU A 270 -3.81 -40.08 -13.53
C LEU A 270 -3.41 -38.62 -13.75
N PRO A 271 -2.74 -37.99 -12.77
CA PRO A 271 -2.13 -36.68 -12.99
C PRO A 271 -1.02 -36.72 -14.04
N ASP A 272 -0.74 -35.57 -14.65
CA ASP A 272 0.38 -35.41 -15.58
C ASP A 272 1.70 -35.90 -14.97
N ASP A 273 2.53 -36.51 -15.82
CA ASP A 273 3.86 -37.04 -15.49
C ASP A 273 3.89 -38.15 -14.42
N ILE A 274 2.75 -38.79 -14.14
CA ILE A 274 2.75 -40.07 -13.42
C ILE A 274 2.96 -41.21 -14.41
N ALA A 275 4.02 -41.97 -14.19
CA ALA A 275 4.31 -43.15 -14.97
C ALA A 275 3.63 -44.38 -14.36
N ALA A 276 2.94 -45.14 -15.21
CA ALA A 276 2.45 -46.48 -14.90
C ALA A 276 3.55 -47.51 -15.20
N LEU A 277 3.79 -48.39 -14.23
CA LEU A 277 4.82 -49.42 -14.27
C LEU A 277 4.16 -50.81 -14.31
N PRO A 278 4.92 -51.89 -14.59
CA PRO A 278 4.45 -53.25 -14.40
C PRO A 278 3.92 -53.50 -12.98
N ASP A 279 3.12 -54.55 -12.83
CA ASP A 279 2.52 -55.00 -11.55
C ASP A 279 1.55 -53.99 -10.89
N GLY A 280 1.09 -52.98 -11.62
CA GLY A 280 0.13 -51.98 -11.13
C GLY A 280 0.76 -50.95 -10.18
N LEU A 281 2.07 -50.72 -10.32
CA LEU A 281 2.80 -49.68 -9.61
C LEU A 281 2.84 -48.39 -10.43
N TYR A 282 3.08 -47.28 -9.74
CA TYR A 282 3.23 -45.96 -10.32
C TYR A 282 4.45 -45.26 -9.75
N THR A 283 5.03 -44.34 -10.50
CA THR A 283 6.05 -43.41 -9.99
C THR A 283 5.79 -41.98 -10.45
N ALA A 284 6.14 -41.02 -9.60
CA ALA A 284 6.13 -39.59 -9.92
C ALA A 284 7.44 -39.10 -10.54
N TYR A 285 8.38 -40.02 -10.76
CA TYR A 285 9.72 -39.74 -11.27
C TYR A 285 9.97 -40.57 -12.52
N PRO A 286 9.37 -40.18 -13.67
CA PRO A 286 9.54 -40.92 -14.89
C PRO A 286 11.00 -40.94 -15.37
N THR A 287 11.43 -42.06 -15.96
CA THR A 287 12.85 -42.34 -16.25
C THR A 287 13.08 -42.73 -17.72
N PRO A 288 12.88 -41.81 -18.69
CA PRO A 288 13.05 -42.14 -20.09
C PRO A 288 14.47 -42.62 -20.41
N CYS A 289 14.56 -43.75 -21.12
CA CYS A 289 15.78 -44.46 -21.51
C CYS A 289 16.61 -45.00 -20.34
N ALA A 290 15.99 -45.26 -19.19
CA ALA A 290 16.68 -45.72 -17.98
C ALA A 290 15.80 -46.67 -17.16
N ALA A 291 16.42 -47.35 -16.19
CA ALA A 291 15.66 -48.21 -15.28
C ALA A 291 14.71 -47.37 -14.40
N ASN A 292 13.49 -47.88 -14.23
CA ASN A 292 12.43 -47.29 -13.38
C ASN A 292 12.95 -46.82 -12.02
N ASP A 293 12.48 -45.66 -11.58
CA ASP A 293 12.77 -45.13 -10.24
C ASP A 293 12.22 -46.06 -9.15
N PRO A 294 13.02 -46.39 -8.10
CA PRO A 294 12.57 -47.27 -7.03
C PRO A 294 11.47 -46.65 -6.13
N ARG A 295 11.22 -45.34 -6.22
CA ARG A 295 10.13 -44.66 -5.49
C ARG A 295 8.81 -44.89 -6.20
N THR A 296 8.16 -45.97 -5.80
CA THR A 296 6.89 -46.42 -6.39
C THR A 296 5.76 -46.43 -5.36
N PHE A 297 4.55 -46.23 -5.84
CA PHE A 297 3.31 -46.34 -5.07
C PHE A 297 2.25 -47.12 -5.85
N SER A 298 1.13 -47.48 -5.22
CA SER A 298 0.07 -48.31 -5.82
C SER A 298 -1.32 -47.66 -5.80
N ASN A 299 -1.46 -46.52 -5.12
CA ASN A 299 -2.68 -45.73 -5.13
C ASN A 299 -2.76 -44.87 -6.39
N THR A 300 -3.98 -44.70 -6.91
CA THR A 300 -4.30 -43.85 -8.06
C THR A 300 -5.12 -42.61 -7.66
N GLU A 301 -5.52 -42.54 -6.40
CA GLU A 301 -6.23 -41.41 -5.80
C GLU A 301 -5.33 -40.70 -4.79
N LEU A 302 -5.62 -39.41 -4.56
CA LEU A 302 -4.98 -38.64 -3.50
C LEU A 302 -5.33 -39.23 -2.13
N ILE A 303 -4.31 -39.62 -1.37
CA ILE A 303 -4.46 -40.05 0.02
C ILE A 303 -4.13 -38.89 0.98
N PRO A 304 -4.83 -38.76 2.13
CA PRO A 304 -4.53 -37.70 3.07
C PRO A 304 -3.10 -37.75 3.60
N MET A 305 -2.45 -36.58 3.70
CA MET A 305 -1.25 -36.41 4.51
C MET A 305 -1.63 -36.60 5.99
N ASP A 306 -0.85 -37.38 6.74
CA ASP A 306 -1.05 -37.60 8.17
C ASP A 306 -0.03 -36.82 9.01
N ILE A 307 -0.17 -36.89 10.34
CA ILE A 307 0.73 -36.23 11.31
C ILE A 307 2.19 -36.66 11.20
N GLY A 308 2.49 -37.79 10.54
CA GLY A 308 3.84 -38.28 10.26
C GLY A 308 4.44 -37.74 8.96
N SER A 309 3.71 -36.93 8.19
CA SER A 309 4.20 -36.31 6.96
C SER A 309 5.30 -35.31 7.26
N ALA A 310 6.37 -35.33 6.45
CA ALA A 310 7.55 -34.50 6.66
C ALA A 310 7.27 -32.99 6.52
N VAL A 311 6.31 -32.63 5.67
CA VAL A 311 5.84 -31.26 5.46
C VAL A 311 4.32 -31.26 5.60
N ARG A 312 3.78 -30.23 6.27
CA ARG A 312 2.33 -30.03 6.44
C ARG A 312 1.95 -28.56 6.29
N LEU A 313 0.69 -28.29 6.00
CA LEU A 313 0.14 -26.94 6.15
C LEU A 313 0.02 -26.63 7.65
N ASN A 314 0.66 -25.56 8.10
CA ASN A 314 0.74 -25.19 9.51
C ASN A 314 -0.29 -24.15 9.92
N GLU A 315 -0.41 -23.09 9.12
CA GLU A 315 -1.31 -21.96 9.35
C GLU A 315 -1.64 -21.30 8.01
N PHE A 316 -2.85 -20.79 7.85
CA PHE A 316 -3.17 -19.89 6.75
C PHE A 316 -4.07 -18.74 7.22
N LEU A 317 -3.92 -17.60 6.56
CA LEU A 317 -4.75 -16.42 6.76
C LEU A 317 -5.39 -15.99 5.45
N LEU A 318 -6.72 -16.04 5.40
CA LEU A 318 -7.51 -15.65 4.24
C LEU A 318 -7.67 -14.12 4.11
N HIS A 319 -8.14 -13.47 5.18
CA HIS A 319 -8.44 -12.03 5.20
C HIS A 319 -7.36 -11.27 5.96
N ASN A 320 -6.27 -10.95 5.28
CA ASN A 320 -5.12 -10.25 5.87
C ASN A 320 -5.32 -8.72 5.88
N GLU A 321 -5.73 -8.15 7.02
CA GLU A 321 -5.77 -6.67 7.17
C GLU A 321 -4.62 -6.11 8.01
N TYR A 322 -4.09 -6.89 8.96
CA TYR A 322 -3.12 -6.41 9.96
C TYR A 322 -1.86 -7.30 10.09
N SER A 323 -1.80 -8.48 9.44
CA SER A 323 -0.67 -9.41 9.53
C SER A 323 0.51 -9.00 8.61
N LEU A 324 1.05 -9.91 7.80
CA LEU A 324 2.21 -9.64 6.94
C LEU A 324 1.87 -8.80 5.71
N ARG A 325 2.85 -8.01 5.27
CA ARG A 325 2.88 -7.44 3.91
C ARG A 325 3.89 -8.19 3.08
N ASP A 326 3.66 -8.25 1.78
CA ASP A 326 4.71 -8.63 0.84
C ASP A 326 5.65 -7.45 0.55
N ALA A 327 6.72 -7.69 -0.21
CA ALA A 327 7.72 -6.69 -0.56
C ALA A 327 7.19 -5.51 -1.40
N ALA A 328 5.97 -5.60 -1.95
CA ALA A 328 5.30 -4.48 -2.63
C ALA A 328 4.43 -3.64 -1.67
N GLY A 329 4.32 -4.05 -0.40
CA GLY A 329 3.48 -3.42 0.61
C GLY A 329 2.02 -3.89 0.60
N ASP A 330 1.67 -4.89 -0.23
CA ASP A 330 0.33 -5.45 -0.31
C ASP A 330 0.09 -6.46 0.83
N ARG A 331 -1.18 -6.70 1.18
CA ARG A 331 -1.60 -7.70 2.18
C ARG A 331 -2.37 -8.86 1.54
N PRO A 332 -1.72 -9.74 0.76
CA PRO A 332 -2.37 -10.93 0.24
C PRO A 332 -2.65 -11.94 1.36
N ALA A 333 -3.57 -12.87 1.09
CA ALA A 333 -3.68 -14.10 1.87
C ALA A 333 -2.34 -14.83 1.87
N TRP A 334 -2.04 -15.57 2.93
CA TRP A 334 -0.80 -16.34 3.04
C TRP A 334 -1.05 -17.71 3.66
N ALA A 335 -0.17 -18.64 3.35
CA ALA A 335 -0.07 -19.95 3.94
C ALA A 335 1.34 -20.15 4.48
N GLU A 336 1.43 -20.95 5.53
CA GLU A 336 2.67 -21.36 6.15
C GLU A 336 2.79 -22.88 6.13
N LEU A 337 3.96 -23.37 5.73
CA LEU A 337 4.34 -24.77 5.79
C LEU A 337 5.31 -25.02 6.93
N TYR A 338 5.20 -26.19 7.57
CA TYR A 338 6.10 -26.61 8.64
C TYR A 338 6.80 -27.93 8.30
N ASN A 339 8.11 -27.98 8.52
CA ASN A 339 8.90 -29.21 8.45
C ASN A 339 8.90 -29.93 9.81
N THR A 340 8.30 -31.12 9.87
CA THR A 340 8.17 -31.90 11.10
C THR A 340 9.43 -32.67 11.49
N THR A 341 10.46 -32.68 10.63
CA THR A 341 11.65 -33.52 10.77
C THR A 341 12.86 -32.75 11.30
N ASP A 342 13.85 -33.50 11.80
CA ASP A 342 15.15 -32.98 12.24
C ASP A 342 16.16 -32.78 11.09
N SER A 343 15.70 -32.87 9.84
CA SER A 343 16.50 -32.72 8.61
C SER A 343 15.87 -31.69 7.68
N SER A 344 16.67 -31.01 6.86
CA SER A 344 16.14 -30.13 5.82
C SER A 344 15.35 -30.95 4.79
N ILE A 345 14.15 -30.47 4.42
CA ILE A 345 13.27 -31.13 3.44
C ILE A 345 13.16 -30.27 2.18
N SER A 346 13.48 -30.87 1.03
CA SER A 346 13.23 -30.26 -0.27
C SER A 346 11.74 -30.29 -0.60
N LEU A 347 11.23 -29.19 -1.17
CA LEU A 347 9.87 -29.07 -1.68
C LEU A 347 9.76 -29.39 -3.18
N ALA A 348 10.82 -29.92 -3.81
CA ALA A 348 10.74 -30.37 -5.19
C ALA A 348 9.66 -31.46 -5.33
N GLY A 349 8.67 -31.22 -6.21
CA GLY A 349 7.53 -32.12 -6.41
C GLY A 349 6.33 -31.88 -5.47
N TYR A 350 6.41 -30.88 -4.59
CA TYR A 350 5.26 -30.36 -3.85
C TYR A 350 4.53 -29.28 -4.66
N TYR A 351 3.24 -29.11 -4.35
CA TYR A 351 2.36 -28.13 -4.99
C TYR A 351 1.42 -27.49 -3.97
N LEU A 352 0.99 -26.26 -4.24
CA LEU A 352 -0.17 -25.64 -3.62
C LEU A 352 -1.30 -25.47 -4.62
N SER A 353 -2.54 -25.58 -4.15
CA SER A 353 -3.74 -25.31 -4.95
C SER A 353 -4.89 -24.74 -4.11
N ASP A 354 -5.72 -23.93 -4.76
CA ASP A 354 -7.05 -23.47 -4.32
C ASP A 354 -8.20 -24.27 -4.98
N ASP A 355 -7.86 -25.28 -5.80
CA ASP A 355 -8.80 -26.04 -6.62
C ASP A 355 -8.65 -27.54 -6.34
N PRO A 356 -9.63 -28.18 -5.66
CA PRO A 356 -9.62 -29.62 -5.39
C PRO A 356 -9.60 -30.49 -6.65
N GLU A 357 -10.15 -30.00 -7.77
CA GLU A 357 -10.15 -30.71 -9.07
C GLU A 357 -8.81 -30.56 -9.80
N ASN A 358 -7.97 -29.61 -9.38
CA ASN A 358 -6.61 -29.43 -9.86
C ASN A 358 -5.61 -29.29 -8.69
N PRO A 359 -5.32 -30.38 -7.98
CA PRO A 359 -4.50 -30.36 -6.77
C PRO A 359 -3.02 -30.03 -7.02
N PHE A 360 -2.54 -30.07 -8.27
CA PHE A 360 -1.14 -29.86 -8.67
C PHE A 360 -0.93 -28.53 -9.41
N LYS A 361 -1.70 -27.48 -9.03
CA LYS A 361 -1.79 -26.20 -9.75
C LYS A 361 -0.54 -25.34 -9.73
N TRP A 362 0.10 -25.15 -8.57
CA TRP A 362 1.32 -24.33 -8.44
C TRP A 362 2.46 -25.14 -7.82
N ALA A 363 3.46 -25.46 -8.63
CA ALA A 363 4.64 -26.20 -8.20
C ALA A 363 5.60 -25.32 -7.38
N PHE A 364 6.14 -25.88 -6.30
CA PHE A 364 7.24 -25.23 -5.59
C PHE A 364 8.51 -25.17 -6.45
N PRO A 365 9.34 -24.12 -6.32
CA PRO A 365 10.63 -24.05 -7.00
C PRO A 365 11.52 -25.25 -6.64
N ALA A 366 12.28 -25.77 -7.60
CA ALA A 366 13.12 -26.97 -7.40
C ALA A 366 14.18 -26.81 -6.29
N ASN A 367 14.59 -25.57 -5.99
CA ASN A 367 15.53 -25.22 -4.93
C ASN A 367 14.86 -24.84 -3.59
N ALA A 368 13.53 -24.86 -3.50
CA ALA A 368 12.83 -24.57 -2.27
C ALA A 368 13.03 -25.72 -1.27
N ALA A 369 13.36 -25.35 -0.02
CA ALA A 369 13.53 -26.27 1.08
C ALA A 369 13.12 -25.61 2.40
N ILE A 370 12.74 -26.43 3.37
CA ILE A 370 12.44 -26.00 4.73
C ILE A 370 13.48 -26.61 5.67
N GLU A 371 14.18 -25.77 6.42
CA GLU A 371 15.17 -26.20 7.42
C GLU A 371 14.53 -27.10 8.52
N PRO A 372 15.31 -27.89 9.28
CA PRO A 372 14.80 -28.72 10.37
C PRO A 372 13.90 -27.94 11.31
N GLN A 373 12.68 -28.43 11.56
CA GLN A 373 11.68 -27.75 12.41
C GLN A 373 11.39 -26.29 12.01
N GLY A 374 11.67 -25.94 10.74
CA GLY A 374 11.49 -24.60 10.19
C GLY A 374 10.09 -24.37 9.62
N TYR A 375 9.81 -23.09 9.36
CA TYR A 375 8.56 -22.60 8.78
C TYR A 375 8.84 -21.90 7.45
N LEU A 376 7.96 -22.05 6.46
CA LEU A 376 8.05 -21.39 5.17
C LEU A 376 6.75 -20.69 4.82
N LEU A 377 6.82 -19.37 4.61
CA LEU A 377 5.70 -18.54 4.20
C LEU A 377 5.54 -18.49 2.67
N VAL A 378 4.29 -18.55 2.22
CA VAL A 378 3.89 -18.43 0.81
C VAL A 378 2.68 -17.51 0.70
N PHE A 379 2.78 -16.47 -0.12
CA PHE A 379 1.68 -15.54 -0.40
C PHE A 379 0.75 -16.08 -1.50
N LEU A 380 -0.53 -16.22 -1.17
CA LEU A 380 -1.59 -16.75 -2.04
C LEU A 380 -2.20 -15.63 -2.89
N SER A 381 -1.39 -15.03 -3.76
CA SER A 381 -1.63 -13.68 -4.32
C SER A 381 -1.93 -13.61 -5.81
N GLY A 382 -1.64 -14.67 -6.58
CA GLY A 382 -1.72 -14.68 -8.04
C GLY A 382 -0.54 -14.03 -8.75
N LYS A 383 0.48 -13.55 -8.02
CA LYS A 383 1.67 -12.89 -8.62
C LYS A 383 2.64 -13.87 -9.29
N ASN A 384 2.51 -15.17 -9.03
CA ASN A 384 3.33 -16.24 -9.59
C ASN A 384 4.86 -16.00 -9.51
N ARG A 385 5.38 -15.81 -8.30
CA ARG A 385 6.80 -15.52 -8.06
C ARG A 385 7.48 -16.69 -7.34
N SER A 386 8.61 -17.10 -7.90
CA SER A 386 9.39 -18.27 -7.46
C SER A 386 10.80 -17.91 -6.95
N GLU A 387 11.16 -16.63 -6.94
CA GLU A 387 12.43 -16.11 -6.41
C GLU A 387 12.15 -15.08 -5.29
N GLY A 388 12.87 -15.19 -4.16
CA GLY A 388 12.64 -14.34 -2.99
C GLY A 388 11.39 -14.79 -2.21
N GLU A 389 10.47 -13.85 -1.95
CA GLU A 389 9.15 -14.18 -1.40
C GLU A 389 8.38 -15.05 -2.39
N LEU A 390 7.82 -16.15 -1.91
CA LEU A 390 7.06 -17.07 -2.73
C LEU A 390 5.63 -16.55 -2.92
N HIS A 391 5.18 -16.48 -4.17
CA HIS A 391 3.81 -16.12 -4.51
C HIS A 391 3.20 -17.15 -5.45
N THR A 392 2.05 -17.71 -5.09
CA THR A 392 1.35 -18.67 -5.95
C THR A 392 0.83 -18.01 -7.23
N SER A 393 0.55 -18.83 -8.25
CA SER A 393 -0.09 -18.42 -9.50
C SER A 393 -1.58 -18.10 -9.37
N PHE A 394 -2.18 -18.43 -8.22
CA PHE A 394 -3.58 -18.20 -7.91
C PHE A 394 -3.73 -17.27 -6.70
N LYS A 395 -4.91 -16.67 -6.55
CA LYS A 395 -5.23 -15.87 -5.36
C LYS A 395 -6.29 -16.59 -4.56
N LEU A 396 -6.02 -16.88 -3.29
CA LEU A 396 -7.02 -17.49 -2.42
C LEU A 396 -8.10 -16.46 -2.04
N THR A 397 -9.35 -16.89 -2.09
CA THR A 397 -10.56 -16.09 -1.86
C THR A 397 -11.59 -16.87 -1.04
N GLN A 398 -12.57 -16.16 -0.50
CA GLN A 398 -13.70 -16.76 0.23
C GLN A 398 -14.61 -17.67 -0.63
N ASN A 399 -14.42 -17.70 -1.94
CA ASN A 399 -15.23 -18.52 -2.86
C ASN A 399 -14.56 -19.86 -3.21
N ASP A 400 -13.30 -20.04 -2.83
CA ASP A 400 -12.58 -21.29 -3.08
C ASP A 400 -13.05 -22.35 -2.08
N GLU A 401 -12.96 -23.63 -2.44
CA GLU A 401 -13.48 -24.71 -1.60
C GLU A 401 -12.48 -25.14 -0.53
N ALA A 402 -11.19 -25.18 -0.89
CA ALA A 402 -10.11 -25.60 0.00
C ALA A 402 -8.77 -25.01 -0.40
N LEU A 403 -7.84 -24.95 0.55
CA LEU A 403 -6.41 -24.78 0.32
C LEU A 403 -5.73 -26.13 0.47
N LEU A 404 -5.00 -26.55 -0.57
CA LEU A 404 -4.35 -27.85 -0.64
C LEU A 404 -2.83 -27.71 -0.68
N LEU A 405 -2.14 -28.58 0.05
CA LEU A 405 -0.74 -28.91 -0.14
C LEU A 405 -0.66 -30.34 -0.67
N SER A 406 -0.12 -30.55 -1.85
CA SER A 406 -0.06 -31.88 -2.46
C SER A 406 1.36 -32.27 -2.88
N VAL A 407 1.61 -33.57 -3.01
CA VAL A 407 2.86 -34.14 -3.51
C VAL A 407 2.53 -35.31 -4.43
N LYS A 408 3.16 -35.34 -5.61
CA LYS A 408 2.93 -36.41 -6.60
C LYS A 408 3.47 -37.77 -6.12
N ASP A 409 4.57 -37.76 -5.35
CA ASP A 409 5.13 -38.98 -4.76
C ASP A 409 4.16 -39.59 -3.75
N GLY A 410 3.66 -40.78 -4.06
CA GLY A 410 2.62 -41.45 -3.27
C GLY A 410 1.23 -40.80 -3.38
N LEU A 411 1.03 -39.84 -4.29
CA LEU A 411 -0.18 -39.04 -4.46
C LEU A 411 -0.80 -38.64 -3.12
N ARG A 412 -0.11 -37.78 -2.35
CA ARG A 412 -0.61 -37.34 -1.04
C ARG A 412 -1.08 -35.88 -1.07
N ALA A 413 -2.09 -35.56 -0.29
CA ALA A 413 -2.55 -34.18 -0.11
C ALA A 413 -2.99 -33.90 1.34
N ASP A 414 -2.61 -32.73 1.84
CA ASP A 414 -3.24 -32.06 2.98
C ASP A 414 -4.26 -31.04 2.43
N SER A 415 -5.40 -30.89 3.10
CA SER A 415 -6.50 -30.06 2.60
C SER A 415 -7.23 -29.39 3.75
N TYR A 416 -7.36 -28.07 3.65
CA TYR A 416 -8.08 -27.25 4.60
C TYR A 416 -9.29 -26.60 3.91
N PRO A 417 -10.52 -26.88 4.36
CA PRO A 417 -11.70 -26.24 3.79
C PRO A 417 -11.67 -24.75 4.07
N ILE A 418 -12.08 -23.95 3.08
CA ILE A 418 -12.21 -22.50 3.25
C ILE A 418 -13.56 -22.19 3.89
N ASP A 419 -13.53 -21.67 5.11
CA ASP A 419 -14.71 -21.11 5.76
C ASP A 419 -14.91 -19.66 5.31
N ALA A 420 -15.89 -19.43 4.43
CA ALA A 420 -16.24 -18.11 3.92
C ALA A 420 -16.71 -17.12 5.00
N SER A 421 -16.94 -17.58 6.24
CA SER A 421 -17.28 -16.74 7.38
C SER A 421 -16.07 -16.27 8.20
N LEU A 422 -14.85 -16.68 7.83
CA LEU A 422 -13.62 -16.19 8.45
C LEU A 422 -13.59 -14.66 8.46
N GLY A 423 -13.39 -14.09 9.65
CA GLY A 423 -13.23 -12.66 9.83
C GLY A 423 -11.87 -12.16 9.40
N ALA A 424 -11.73 -10.83 9.37
CA ALA A 424 -10.45 -10.17 9.23
C ALA A 424 -9.45 -10.67 10.30
N ASN A 425 -8.24 -11.04 9.85
CA ASN A 425 -7.11 -11.52 10.65
C ASN A 425 -7.37 -12.74 11.54
N ILE A 426 -8.41 -13.52 11.27
CA ILE A 426 -8.56 -14.84 11.87
C ILE A 426 -7.86 -15.86 10.97
N SER A 427 -6.76 -16.43 11.46
CA SER A 427 -6.08 -17.54 10.80
C SER A 427 -6.60 -18.89 11.27
N VAL A 428 -6.38 -19.91 10.46
CA VAL A 428 -6.64 -21.31 10.80
C VAL A 428 -5.31 -22.04 10.79
N GLY A 429 -5.00 -22.76 11.87
CA GLY A 429 -3.71 -23.46 11.97
C GLY A 429 -3.73 -24.62 12.96
N ILE A 430 -2.61 -25.34 13.05
CA ILE A 430 -2.44 -26.47 13.96
C ILE A 430 -1.91 -25.99 15.30
N ASP A 431 -2.59 -26.36 16.40
CA ASP A 431 -2.08 -26.15 17.75
C ASP A 431 -0.91 -27.12 18.03
N PRO A 432 0.31 -26.63 18.36
CA PRO A 432 1.47 -27.48 18.57
C PRO A 432 1.33 -28.41 19.79
N ALA A 433 0.45 -28.09 20.75
CA ALA A 433 0.26 -28.92 21.95
C ALA A 433 -0.67 -30.11 21.72
N SER A 434 -1.83 -29.89 21.08
CA SER A 434 -2.83 -30.94 20.81
C SER A 434 -2.66 -31.61 19.45
N GLY A 435 -2.10 -30.91 18.45
CA GLY A 435 -2.11 -31.32 17.05
C GLY A 435 -3.45 -31.07 16.34
N ASP A 436 -4.43 -30.48 17.02
CA ASP A 436 -5.75 -30.17 16.47
C ASP A 436 -5.72 -28.85 15.68
N THR A 437 -6.56 -28.75 14.65
CA THR A 437 -6.84 -27.48 13.97
C THR A 437 -7.62 -26.53 14.89
N LYS A 438 -7.18 -25.26 14.98
CA LYS A 438 -7.81 -24.19 15.74
C LYS A 438 -7.92 -22.92 14.90
N TYR A 439 -8.77 -22.01 15.35
CA TYR A 439 -8.84 -20.63 14.87
C TYR A 439 -8.00 -19.73 15.78
N PHE A 440 -7.20 -18.84 15.21
CA PHE A 440 -6.37 -17.90 15.96
C PHE A 440 -6.77 -16.47 15.61
N ALA A 441 -7.11 -15.68 16.64
CA ALA A 441 -7.38 -14.26 16.50
C ALA A 441 -6.09 -13.43 16.30
N THR A 442 -4.96 -14.02 16.68
CA THR A 442 -3.61 -13.47 16.51
C THR A 442 -2.78 -14.49 15.74
N PRO A 443 -2.64 -14.32 14.41
CA PRO A 443 -1.84 -15.20 13.56
C PRO A 443 -0.35 -15.17 13.92
N THR A 444 0.38 -16.25 13.64
CA THR A 444 1.78 -16.44 14.08
C THR A 444 2.79 -16.68 12.93
N PRO A 445 2.78 -15.86 11.88
CA PRO A 445 3.59 -16.12 10.70
C PRO A 445 5.10 -16.16 11.00
N GLY A 446 5.76 -17.17 10.47
CA GLY A 446 7.19 -17.48 10.64
C GLY A 446 7.53 -18.23 11.93
N THR A 447 6.56 -18.56 12.79
CA THR A 447 6.80 -19.13 14.13
C THR A 447 5.75 -20.17 14.53
N ALA A 448 5.95 -20.84 15.67
CA ALA A 448 4.97 -21.81 16.18
C ALA A 448 3.67 -21.12 16.66
N ASN A 449 2.52 -21.72 16.32
CA ASN A 449 1.16 -21.28 16.70
C ASN A 449 0.90 -21.36 18.22
N THR A 450 1.50 -20.46 18.98
CA THR A 450 1.50 -20.47 20.45
C THR A 450 0.53 -19.47 21.07
N THR A 451 -0.17 -18.69 20.25
CA THR A 451 -1.27 -17.82 20.67
C THR A 451 -2.50 -18.66 21.03
N ARG A 452 -3.50 -18.03 21.67
CA ARG A 452 -4.70 -18.75 22.10
C ARG A 452 -5.52 -19.24 20.89
N GLY A 453 -5.49 -20.55 20.65
CA GLY A 453 -6.36 -21.21 19.69
C GLY A 453 -7.78 -21.41 20.23
N PHE A 454 -8.77 -21.26 19.35
CA PHE A 454 -10.19 -21.46 19.64
C PHE A 454 -10.73 -22.65 18.84
N ASP A 455 -11.59 -23.46 19.48
CA ASP A 455 -12.26 -24.61 18.84
C ASP A 455 -13.34 -24.20 17.84
N THR A 456 -13.84 -22.96 17.95
CA THR A 456 -14.91 -22.44 17.10
C THR A 456 -14.56 -21.04 16.61
N LEU A 457 -14.96 -20.71 15.39
CA LEU A 457 -14.77 -19.39 14.80
C LEU A 457 -15.40 -18.27 15.64
N ALA A 458 -16.58 -18.51 16.22
CA ALA A 458 -17.22 -17.56 17.14
C ALA A 458 -16.36 -17.21 18.35
N GLY A 459 -15.49 -18.14 18.80
CA GLY A 459 -14.52 -17.89 19.85
C GLY A 459 -13.38 -16.97 19.40
N ALA A 460 -12.88 -17.15 18.18
CA ALA A 460 -11.78 -16.34 17.62
C ALA A 460 -12.20 -14.90 17.27
N PHE A 461 -13.49 -14.62 17.11
CA PHE A 461 -14.00 -13.24 17.04
C PHE A 461 -13.91 -12.49 18.36
N LEU A 462 -13.62 -13.18 19.47
CA LEU A 462 -13.46 -12.53 20.77
C LEU A 462 -11.98 -12.15 20.96
N PRO A 463 -11.67 -10.90 21.31
CA PRO A 463 -10.30 -10.53 21.66
C PRO A 463 -9.82 -11.42 22.82
N ASP A 464 -8.55 -11.83 22.79
CA ASP A 464 -7.99 -12.65 23.86
C ASP A 464 -7.80 -11.82 25.14
N MET A 465 -8.80 -11.88 26.01
CA MET A 465 -8.80 -11.18 27.28
C MET A 465 -7.95 -11.88 28.36
N SER A 466 -7.12 -12.87 28.01
CA SER A 466 -6.28 -13.59 28.98
C SER A 466 -4.92 -12.92 29.23
N GLY A 467 -4.48 -12.07 28.31
CA GLY A 467 -3.22 -11.31 28.38
C GLY A 467 -3.43 -9.83 28.70
N VAL A 468 -2.62 -8.97 28.07
CA VAL A 468 -2.78 -7.51 28.13
C VAL A 468 -3.75 -7.06 27.04
N TYR A 469 -4.73 -6.23 27.39
CA TYR A 469 -5.69 -5.68 26.44
C TYR A 469 -6.09 -4.24 26.78
N ILE A 470 -6.73 -3.53 25.85
CA ILE A 470 -7.27 -2.18 26.04
C ILE A 470 -8.58 -2.25 26.84
N SER A 471 -8.56 -1.79 28.09
CA SER A 471 -9.71 -1.86 29.00
C SER A 471 -10.65 -0.66 28.87
N GLU A 472 -10.10 0.54 28.72
CA GLU A 472 -10.85 1.79 28.67
C GLU A 472 -10.07 2.87 27.91
N VAL A 473 -10.79 3.73 27.18
CA VAL A 473 -10.25 4.80 26.35
C VAL A 473 -11.03 6.09 26.59
N SER A 474 -10.29 7.20 26.66
CA SER A 474 -10.83 8.55 26.67
C SER A 474 -10.14 9.38 25.60
N ALA A 475 -10.92 9.95 24.67
CA ALA A 475 -10.41 10.82 23.61
C ALA A 475 -10.55 12.32 23.95
N VAL A 476 -11.60 12.69 24.71
CA VAL A 476 -12.01 14.09 24.85
C VAL A 476 -11.83 14.57 26.29
N ALA A 477 -10.87 15.47 26.48
CA ALA A 477 -10.78 16.27 27.69
C ALA A 477 -11.85 17.38 27.67
N GLU A 478 -12.33 17.78 28.85
CA GLU A 478 -13.19 18.97 28.95
C GLU A 478 -12.48 20.18 28.32
N ALA A 479 -13.25 21.08 27.70
CA ALA A 479 -12.68 22.25 27.07
C ALA A 479 -11.85 23.07 28.08
N LYS A 480 -10.56 23.28 27.78
CA LYS A 480 -9.55 23.96 28.64
C LYS A 480 -9.10 23.19 29.87
N SER A 481 -9.46 21.91 30.00
CA SER A 481 -8.82 21.06 31.00
C SER A 481 -7.35 20.83 30.62
N SER A 482 -6.53 20.56 31.63
CA SER A 482 -5.14 20.12 31.44
C SER A 482 -5.03 18.62 31.16
N ASP A 483 -6.16 17.90 31.16
CA ASP A 483 -6.19 16.47 30.93
C ASP A 483 -5.90 16.19 29.46
N SER A 484 -5.23 15.07 29.22
CA SER A 484 -5.03 14.53 27.88
C SER A 484 -5.99 13.38 27.65
N ALA A 485 -6.17 13.01 26.38
CA ALA A 485 -6.64 11.68 26.03
C ALA A 485 -5.77 10.61 26.74
N TRP A 486 -6.33 9.44 26.96
CA TRP A 486 -5.61 8.33 27.57
C TRP A 486 -6.21 7.00 27.15
N VAL A 487 -5.35 5.98 27.18
CA VAL A 487 -5.69 4.57 27.01
C VAL A 487 -5.31 3.86 28.29
N GLU A 488 -6.18 2.99 28.75
CA GLU A 488 -5.91 2.08 29.86
C GLU A 488 -5.75 0.66 29.33
N LEU A 489 -4.71 0.01 29.82
CA LEU A 489 -4.39 -1.39 29.56
C LEU A 489 -4.60 -2.19 30.85
N PHE A 490 -5.17 -3.38 30.71
CA PHE A 490 -5.30 -4.34 31.81
C PHE A 490 -4.56 -5.63 31.49
N ASN A 491 -3.82 -6.15 32.47
CA ASN A 491 -3.16 -7.45 32.37
C ASN A 491 -3.97 -8.51 33.11
N ALA A 492 -4.73 -9.33 32.37
CA ALA A 492 -5.53 -10.41 32.94
C ALA A 492 -4.75 -11.68 33.28
N SER A 493 -3.47 -11.73 32.91
CA SER A 493 -2.63 -12.91 33.17
C SER A 493 -2.27 -13.03 34.66
N ASN A 494 -1.70 -14.18 35.02
CA ASN A 494 -1.26 -14.49 36.38
C ASN A 494 0.20 -14.08 36.68
N HIS A 495 0.86 -13.37 35.77
CA HIS A 495 2.23 -12.89 35.92
C HIS A 495 2.35 -11.44 35.42
N SER A 496 3.45 -10.77 35.75
CA SER A 496 3.70 -9.41 35.28
C SER A 496 4.17 -9.40 33.82
N VAL A 497 3.73 -8.39 33.06
CA VAL A 497 4.08 -8.21 31.64
C VAL A 497 4.81 -6.87 31.48
N SER A 498 5.98 -6.89 30.83
CA SER A 498 6.69 -5.67 30.45
C SER A 498 6.22 -5.21 29.07
N LEU A 499 5.87 -3.92 28.97
CA LEU A 499 5.50 -3.26 27.73
C LEU A 499 6.71 -2.65 27.00
N THR A 500 7.93 -3.03 27.36
CA THR A 500 9.14 -2.50 26.72
C THR A 500 9.12 -2.84 25.23
N GLY A 501 9.20 -1.83 24.37
CA GLY A 501 9.11 -1.99 22.93
C GLY A 501 7.70 -2.26 22.40
N TRP A 502 6.66 -2.27 23.23
CA TRP A 502 5.27 -2.40 22.74
C TRP A 502 4.79 -1.09 22.12
N HIS A 503 3.81 -1.15 21.24
CA HIS A 503 3.29 -0.01 20.50
C HIS A 503 1.76 0.04 20.54
N ILE A 504 1.19 1.23 20.38
CA ILE A 504 -0.25 1.42 20.17
C ILE A 504 -0.49 2.46 19.07
N THR A 505 -1.20 2.08 18.01
CA THR A 505 -1.38 2.92 16.82
C THR A 505 -2.86 3.05 16.40
N ASP A 506 -3.19 4.14 15.72
CA ASP A 506 -4.42 4.35 14.93
C ASP A 506 -4.17 4.09 13.43
N ASN A 507 -2.95 3.74 13.05
CA ASN A 507 -2.53 3.50 11.67
C ASN A 507 -2.29 2.00 11.40
N PRO A 508 -3.19 1.31 10.69
CA PRO A 508 -3.03 -0.11 10.36
C PRO A 508 -1.87 -0.38 9.38
N ASP A 509 -1.28 0.67 8.80
CA ASP A 509 -0.12 0.58 7.94
C ASP A 509 1.23 0.63 8.67
N ASP A 510 1.24 1.07 9.93
CA ASP A 510 2.45 1.20 10.74
C ASP A 510 2.14 0.83 12.21
N LEU A 511 2.20 -0.48 12.50
CA LEU A 511 1.92 -1.03 13.83
C LEU A 511 2.90 -0.57 14.90
N GLN A 512 4.08 -0.07 14.49
CA GLN A 512 5.14 0.35 15.39
C GLN A 512 5.32 1.88 15.42
N SER A 513 4.35 2.65 14.90
CA SER A 513 4.46 4.11 14.78
C SER A 513 4.53 4.84 16.13
N CYS A 514 3.98 4.25 17.20
CA CYS A 514 3.82 4.90 18.50
C CYS A 514 4.18 3.95 19.64
N GLU A 515 5.45 4.00 20.05
CA GLU A 515 5.98 3.21 21.16
C GLU A 515 5.35 3.63 22.50
N LEU A 516 4.92 2.63 23.28
CA LEU A 516 4.44 2.80 24.64
C LEU A 516 5.61 3.10 25.58
N PRO A 517 5.37 3.86 26.67
CA PRO A 517 6.38 4.03 27.70
C PRO A 517 6.76 2.66 28.31
N PRO A 518 8.03 2.44 28.70
CA PRO A 518 8.51 1.16 29.22
C PRO A 518 7.94 0.91 30.63
N LEU A 519 6.70 0.40 30.66
CA LEU A 519 5.94 0.08 31.86
C LEU A 519 5.94 -1.42 32.10
N THR A 520 5.71 -1.82 33.35
CA THR A 520 5.38 -3.20 33.70
C THR A 520 4.00 -3.20 34.32
N ILE A 521 3.10 -4.02 33.78
CA ILE A 521 1.78 -4.24 34.37
C ILE A 521 1.85 -5.51 35.21
N GLU A 522 1.66 -5.40 36.52
CA GLU A 522 1.56 -6.55 37.42
C GLU A 522 0.37 -7.46 37.04
N ALA A 523 0.39 -8.71 37.49
CA ALA A 523 -0.73 -9.64 37.31
C ALA A 523 -2.04 -9.05 37.85
N SER A 524 -3.12 -9.08 37.05
CA SER A 524 -4.39 -8.42 37.37
C SER A 524 -4.28 -6.91 37.65
N GLY A 525 -3.26 -6.26 37.08
CA GLY A 525 -2.98 -4.84 37.23
C GLY A 525 -3.46 -4.00 36.03
N TYR A 526 -3.52 -2.68 36.24
CA TYR A 526 -3.88 -1.67 35.24
C TYR A 526 -2.70 -0.73 34.97
N ALA A 527 -2.56 -0.28 33.73
CA ALA A 527 -1.66 0.80 33.36
C ALA A 527 -2.41 1.85 32.53
N VAL A 528 -2.27 3.12 32.91
CA VAL A 528 -2.83 4.23 32.15
C VAL A 528 -1.70 4.94 31.40
N VAL A 529 -1.87 5.08 30.10
CA VAL A 529 -0.97 5.80 29.21
C VAL A 529 -1.71 7.01 28.64
N HIS A 530 -1.12 8.19 28.82
CA HIS A 530 -1.65 9.44 28.32
C HIS A 530 -1.29 9.62 26.84
N ALA A 531 -2.26 9.88 25.98
CA ALA A 531 -2.06 10.05 24.54
C ALA A 531 -2.00 11.55 24.16
N THR A 532 -0.90 11.97 23.54
CA THR A 532 -0.79 13.29 22.93
C THR A 532 0.31 13.37 21.86
N LYS A 533 0.02 14.04 20.74
CA LYS A 533 1.02 14.39 19.71
C LYS A 533 1.97 15.52 20.14
N ARG A 534 1.71 16.21 21.26
CA ARG A 534 2.53 17.35 21.73
C ARG A 534 3.76 16.89 22.50
N THR A 535 4.94 17.04 21.88
CA THR A 535 6.22 16.61 22.45
C THR A 535 6.56 17.31 23.78
N GLU A 536 6.21 18.58 23.98
CA GLU A 536 6.49 19.27 25.25
C GLU A 536 5.64 18.76 26.44
N LYS A 537 4.53 18.07 26.16
CA LYS A 537 3.66 17.45 27.17
C LYS A 537 4.04 16.00 27.48
N GLN A 538 4.95 15.38 26.72
CA GLN A 538 5.36 13.99 26.90
C GLN A 538 6.40 13.85 28.03
N LYS A 539 5.95 13.95 29.29
CA LYS A 539 6.78 13.67 30.47
C LYS A 539 6.13 12.64 31.38
N GLY A 540 6.68 11.43 31.46
CA GLY A 540 6.12 10.32 32.23
C GLY A 540 5.44 9.31 31.31
N ASN A 541 4.28 8.78 31.73
CA ASN A 541 3.55 7.73 31.00
C ASN A 541 2.77 8.31 29.82
N PHE A 542 3.46 8.75 28.76
CA PHE A 542 2.85 9.31 27.56
C PHE A 542 3.18 8.48 26.31
N VAL A 543 2.27 8.50 25.34
CA VAL A 543 2.45 7.98 23.99
C VAL A 543 2.15 9.08 22.96
N ALA A 544 2.88 9.08 21.85
CA ALA A 544 2.77 10.06 20.77
C ALA A 544 1.55 9.85 19.86
N LEU A 545 0.42 9.44 20.43
CA LEU A 545 -0.84 9.13 19.74
C LEU A 545 -1.86 10.27 19.94
N GLY A 546 -2.68 10.56 18.94
CA GLY A 546 -3.85 11.43 19.07
C GLY A 546 -5.10 10.61 18.88
N ILE A 547 -6.03 10.63 19.85
CA ILE A 547 -7.23 9.79 19.80
C ILE A 547 -8.40 10.60 19.25
N SER A 548 -9.07 10.09 18.21
CA SER A 548 -10.22 10.71 17.55
C SER A 548 -11.47 10.72 18.42
N GLU A 549 -12.14 11.87 18.48
CA GLU A 549 -13.44 12.02 19.16
C GLU A 549 -14.63 11.49 18.35
N ALA A 550 -14.46 11.36 17.03
CA ALA A 550 -15.47 10.77 16.15
C ALA A 550 -15.52 9.24 16.27
N GLY A 551 -14.53 8.64 16.91
CA GLY A 551 -14.27 7.21 16.95
C GLY A 551 -13.19 6.80 15.95
N GLU A 552 -12.45 5.77 16.31
CA GLU A 552 -11.40 5.13 15.50
C GLU A 552 -11.07 3.74 16.07
N THR A 553 -10.22 3.02 15.35
CA THR A 553 -9.66 1.74 15.75
C THR A 553 -8.27 1.96 16.36
N LEU A 554 -8.06 1.48 17.58
CA LEU A 554 -6.74 1.42 18.21
C LEU A 554 -6.18 0.00 18.14
N ILE A 555 -4.92 -0.13 17.72
CA ILE A 555 -4.24 -1.41 17.56
C ILE A 555 -3.06 -1.44 18.53
N LEU A 556 -3.06 -2.40 19.46
CA LEU A 556 -1.97 -2.68 20.39
C LEU A 556 -1.09 -3.78 19.80
N SER A 557 0.23 -3.58 19.75
CA SER A 557 1.18 -4.60 19.31
C SER A 557 2.37 -4.75 20.25
N ASP A 558 2.98 -5.93 20.26
CA ASP A 558 4.20 -6.19 21.02
C ASP A 558 5.46 -5.61 20.35
N ALA A 559 6.63 -5.97 20.89
CA ALA A 559 7.94 -5.53 20.39
C ALA A 559 8.32 -6.10 19.02
N ASP A 560 7.76 -7.25 18.66
CA ASP A 560 8.01 -7.90 17.37
C ASP A 560 6.98 -7.43 16.30
N GLY A 561 6.01 -6.61 16.71
CA GLY A 561 4.96 -6.06 15.84
C GLY A 561 3.73 -6.96 15.72
N ASN A 562 3.61 -8.00 16.55
CA ASN A 562 2.43 -8.86 16.56
C ASN A 562 1.27 -8.11 17.21
N VAL A 563 0.08 -8.20 16.60
CA VAL A 563 -1.13 -7.56 17.14
C VAL A 563 -1.61 -8.31 18.40
N ILE A 564 -1.67 -7.58 19.51
CA ILE A 564 -2.14 -8.07 20.81
C ILE A 564 -3.62 -7.78 21.00
N ASP A 565 -4.09 -6.59 20.62
CA ASP A 565 -5.51 -6.21 20.75
C ASP A 565 -5.91 -5.16 19.71
N VAL A 566 -7.19 -5.17 19.34
CA VAL A 566 -7.81 -4.19 18.45
C VAL A 566 -9.08 -3.66 19.11
N PHE A 567 -9.16 -2.34 19.29
CA PHE A 567 -10.23 -1.69 20.05
C PHE A 567 -10.90 -0.56 19.28
N GLU A 568 -12.20 -0.72 19.03
CA GLU A 568 -13.06 0.33 18.48
C GLU A 568 -13.50 1.32 19.56
N THR A 569 -13.02 2.55 19.49
CA THR A 569 -13.35 3.57 20.50
C THR A 569 -14.80 4.03 20.39
N GLY A 570 -15.31 4.16 19.16
CA GLY A 570 -16.58 4.82 18.87
C GLY A 570 -16.59 6.31 19.25
N ALA A 571 -17.66 7.02 18.89
CA ALA A 571 -17.75 8.45 19.14
C ALA A 571 -17.72 8.76 20.65
N LEU A 572 -16.78 9.60 21.06
CA LEU A 572 -16.58 10.01 22.44
C LEU A 572 -16.95 11.50 22.62
N ARG A 573 -17.39 11.83 23.82
CA ARG A 573 -17.70 13.20 24.25
C ARG A 573 -16.99 13.48 25.55
N ALA A 574 -16.79 14.75 25.88
CA ALA A 574 -16.19 15.13 27.15
C ALA A 574 -16.92 14.46 28.33
N GLY A 575 -16.17 13.81 29.22
CA GLY A 575 -16.70 13.08 30.37
C GLY A 575 -17.23 11.67 30.06
N THR A 576 -17.26 11.25 28.79
CA THR A 576 -17.59 9.86 28.39
C THR A 576 -16.31 9.10 28.04
N THR A 577 -16.25 7.83 28.41
CA THR A 577 -15.20 6.90 28.02
C THR A 577 -15.79 5.67 27.34
N SER A 578 -14.98 4.99 26.55
CA SER A 578 -15.33 3.73 25.89
C SER A 578 -14.50 2.63 26.52
N GLY A 579 -15.07 1.45 26.77
CA GLY A 579 -14.30 0.33 27.30
C GLY A 579 -15.03 -0.99 27.13
N ARG A 580 -14.52 -2.03 27.78
CA ARG A 580 -15.10 -3.39 27.77
C ARG A 580 -15.58 -3.76 29.17
N VAL A 581 -16.68 -4.50 29.26
CA VAL A 581 -17.02 -5.23 30.50
C VAL A 581 -16.68 -6.70 30.32
N VAL A 582 -15.97 -7.25 31.29
CA VAL A 582 -15.60 -8.68 31.32
C VAL A 582 -16.59 -9.41 32.22
N GLY A 583 -17.59 -10.06 31.60
CA GLY A 583 -18.51 -10.99 32.26
C GLY A 583 -18.22 -12.44 31.89
N SER A 584 -19.13 -13.37 32.17
CA SER A 584 -19.03 -14.79 31.75
C SER A 584 -19.32 -15.02 30.25
N GLY A 585 -19.16 -14.00 29.42
CA GLY A 585 -19.45 -14.01 27.98
C GLY A 585 -18.49 -13.10 27.20
N ALA A 586 -18.69 -13.02 25.87
CA ALA A 586 -17.93 -12.18 24.95
C ALA A 586 -17.74 -10.73 25.45
N PRO A 587 -16.52 -10.17 25.44
CA PRO A 587 -16.32 -8.76 25.79
C PRO A 587 -17.06 -7.88 24.80
N VAL A 588 -17.99 -7.07 25.29
CA VAL A 588 -18.75 -6.11 24.49
C VAL A 588 -18.19 -4.71 24.75
N ARG A 589 -17.94 -3.95 23.68
CA ARG A 589 -17.62 -2.52 23.80
C ARG A 589 -18.84 -1.77 24.29
N VAL A 590 -18.64 -0.97 25.34
CA VAL A 590 -19.65 -0.13 26.00
C VAL A 590 -19.12 1.27 26.21
N PHE A 591 -20.00 2.19 26.56
CA PHE A 591 -19.63 3.50 27.07
C PHE A 591 -19.86 3.61 28.58
N PHE A 592 -19.03 4.42 29.23
CA PHE A 592 -19.22 4.83 30.62
C PHE A 592 -19.47 6.34 30.67
N ALA A 593 -20.49 6.73 31.44
CA ALA A 593 -20.80 8.14 31.73
C ALA A 593 -19.81 8.76 32.75
N SER A 594 -18.88 7.96 33.29
CA SER A 594 -17.82 8.40 34.19
C SER A 594 -16.66 7.42 34.07
N ALA A 595 -15.44 7.94 33.98
CA ALA A 595 -14.24 7.12 33.79
C ALA A 595 -13.96 6.20 34.98
N THR A 596 -13.48 4.99 34.69
CA THR A 596 -13.03 3.99 35.69
C THR A 596 -11.50 3.88 35.78
N LYS A 597 -10.80 4.91 35.30
CA LYS A 597 -9.34 5.09 35.31
C LYS A 597 -8.62 4.49 36.54
N GLY A 598 -7.74 3.54 36.26
CA GLY A 598 -6.90 2.77 37.16
C GLY A 598 -7.61 1.67 37.95
N LYS A 599 -8.85 1.30 37.59
CA LYS A 599 -9.71 0.40 38.36
C LYS A 599 -10.57 -0.47 37.44
N SER A 600 -11.25 -1.45 38.04
CA SER A 600 -12.23 -2.28 37.34
C SER A 600 -13.41 -1.46 36.81
N ASN A 601 -13.87 -1.83 35.62
CA ASN A 601 -15.00 -1.26 34.89
C ASN A 601 -16.35 -1.67 35.52
N ASP A 602 -16.59 -1.32 36.79
CA ASP A 602 -17.79 -1.69 37.56
C ASP A 602 -18.94 -0.66 37.43
N ALA A 603 -18.75 0.36 36.59
CA ALA A 603 -19.68 1.46 36.41
C ALA A 603 -20.91 1.05 35.57
N ALA A 604 -22.00 1.81 35.70
CA ALA A 604 -23.20 1.61 34.89
C ALA A 604 -22.87 1.84 33.40
N VAL A 605 -22.98 0.77 32.61
CA VAL A 605 -22.69 0.78 31.18
C VAL A 605 -23.80 1.44 30.37
N ARG A 606 -23.43 1.90 29.17
CA ARG A 606 -24.33 2.36 28.12
C ARG A 606 -23.96 1.70 26.81
N SER A 607 -24.95 1.29 26.02
CA SER A 607 -24.70 0.59 24.75
C SER A 607 -24.47 1.55 23.58
N ALA A 608 -25.09 2.73 23.61
CA ALA A 608 -24.98 3.77 22.58
C ALA A 608 -25.48 5.13 23.11
N TYR A 609 -25.49 6.13 22.22
CA TYR A 609 -26.18 7.41 22.42
C TYR A 609 -27.65 7.30 21.99
N ALA A 610 -28.54 8.02 22.66
CA ALA A 610 -29.90 8.26 22.16
C ALA A 610 -29.84 9.12 20.88
N ALA A 611 -30.81 8.95 19.99
CA ALA A 611 -30.92 9.74 18.78
C ALA A 611 -31.39 11.16 19.07
N GLU A 612 -30.81 12.12 18.35
CA GLU A 612 -31.13 13.54 18.46
C GLU A 612 -32.63 13.82 18.23
N PRO A 613 -33.24 14.78 18.97
CA PRO A 613 -34.62 15.20 18.71
C PRO A 613 -34.76 15.88 17.34
N VAL A 614 -35.78 15.49 16.60
CA VAL A 614 -36.21 16.10 15.33
C VAL A 614 -37.26 17.17 15.62
N PHE A 615 -37.05 18.36 15.06
CA PHE A 615 -37.97 19.49 15.16
C PHE A 615 -38.88 19.52 13.93
N SER A 616 -40.19 19.70 14.12
CA SER A 616 -41.14 19.76 13.00
C SER A 616 -41.05 21.02 12.15
N GLU A 617 -40.36 22.05 12.65
CA GLU A 617 -40.16 23.33 11.98
C GLU A 617 -38.70 23.76 12.16
N THR A 618 -38.10 24.25 11.09
CA THR A 618 -36.66 24.61 11.03
C THR A 618 -36.41 25.97 10.37
N ALA A 619 -37.44 26.59 9.78
CA ALA A 619 -37.33 27.92 9.19
C ALA A 619 -37.09 28.98 10.27
N LEU A 620 -36.21 29.94 9.98
CA LEU A 620 -35.88 31.01 10.91
C LEU A 620 -37.02 32.01 11.08
N TYR A 621 -37.72 32.38 10.00
CA TYR A 621 -38.70 33.48 9.99
C TYR A 621 -40.15 33.00 9.96
N HIS A 622 -41.00 33.63 10.77
CA HIS A 622 -42.41 33.30 10.93
C HIS A 622 -43.28 34.55 11.07
N ASP A 623 -44.49 34.54 10.50
CA ASP A 623 -45.47 35.64 10.60
C ASP A 623 -46.72 35.28 11.42
N ALA A 624 -46.91 33.98 11.71
CA ALA A 624 -48.03 33.44 12.48
C ALA A 624 -47.55 32.45 13.55
N ALA A 625 -48.30 32.35 14.65
CA ALA A 625 -48.00 31.38 15.70
C ALA A 625 -48.25 29.94 15.22
N PHE A 626 -47.42 29.00 15.67
CA PHE A 626 -47.51 27.59 15.28
C PHE A 626 -47.18 26.63 16.44
N PRO A 627 -47.71 25.39 16.42
CA PRO A 627 -47.32 24.35 17.36
C PRO A 627 -46.05 23.63 16.88
N LEU A 628 -44.96 23.76 17.63
CA LEU A 628 -43.72 23.02 17.40
C LEU A 628 -43.82 21.61 17.99
N VAL A 629 -43.63 20.60 17.15
CA VAL A 629 -43.60 19.18 17.54
C VAL A 629 -42.16 18.69 17.58
N LEU A 630 -41.80 17.97 18.65
CA LEU A 630 -40.50 17.31 18.80
C LEU A 630 -40.70 15.78 18.77
N THR A 631 -39.83 15.05 18.07
CA THR A 631 -39.85 13.58 17.98
C THR A 631 -38.44 12.99 18.11
N SER A 632 -38.30 11.73 18.53
CA SER A 632 -37.04 10.98 18.48
C SER A 632 -37.31 9.60 17.88
N VAL A 633 -36.35 9.08 17.11
CA VAL A 633 -36.40 7.72 16.56
C VAL A 633 -35.99 6.67 17.58
N THR A 634 -35.37 7.07 18.70
CA THR A 634 -35.10 6.16 19.82
C THR A 634 -36.40 5.81 20.52
N GLU A 635 -36.81 4.55 20.40
CA GLU A 635 -38.00 4.04 21.06
C GLU A 635 -37.92 4.23 22.57
N GLY A 636 -38.99 4.74 23.19
CA GLY A 636 -39.04 5.00 24.63
C GLY A 636 -38.22 6.20 25.11
N ALA A 637 -37.64 7.01 24.22
CA ALA A 637 -36.88 8.19 24.64
C ALA A 637 -37.76 9.32 25.20
N GLU A 638 -37.34 9.89 26.33
CA GLU A 638 -37.84 11.13 26.89
C GLU A 638 -37.11 12.33 26.27
N ILE A 639 -37.85 13.25 25.65
CA ILE A 639 -37.29 14.50 25.13
C ILE A 639 -37.39 15.58 26.21
N ARG A 640 -36.27 16.20 26.56
CA ARG A 640 -36.18 17.33 27.50
C ARG A 640 -35.78 18.58 26.74
N TYR A 641 -36.36 19.73 27.09
CA TYR A 641 -36.07 20.99 26.40
C TYR A 641 -35.96 22.21 27.33
N THR A 642 -35.33 23.25 26.82
CA THR A 642 -35.23 24.59 27.43
C THR A 642 -35.66 25.66 26.43
N LEU A 643 -36.05 26.84 26.94
CA LEU A 643 -36.52 27.99 26.16
C LEU A 643 -35.63 29.24 26.30
N ASP A 644 -34.50 29.11 26.99
CA ASP A 644 -33.60 30.23 27.33
C ASP A 644 -32.20 30.06 26.75
N GLY A 645 -31.97 29.00 25.98
CA GLY A 645 -30.70 28.65 25.34
C GLY A 645 -29.74 27.80 26.18
N SER A 646 -30.08 27.50 27.44
CA SER A 646 -29.34 26.57 28.29
C SER A 646 -29.39 25.13 27.75
N ALA A 647 -28.35 24.33 27.98
CA ALA A 647 -28.37 22.92 27.59
C ALA A 647 -29.41 22.16 28.43
N PRO A 648 -30.30 21.35 27.81
CA PRO A 648 -31.23 20.52 28.56
C PRO A 648 -30.46 19.48 29.37
N GLY A 649 -30.86 19.34 30.63
CA GLY A 649 -30.41 18.30 31.55
C GLY A 649 -31.58 17.39 31.97
N PRO A 650 -31.32 16.35 32.79
CA PRO A 650 -32.36 15.41 33.25
C PRO A 650 -33.55 16.10 33.95
N ASP A 651 -33.29 17.21 34.64
CA ASP A 651 -34.32 17.99 35.38
C ASP A 651 -35.00 19.07 34.52
N SER A 652 -34.65 19.19 33.24
CA SER A 652 -35.29 20.14 32.32
C SER A 652 -36.73 19.73 32.00
N THR A 653 -37.49 20.64 31.39
CA THR A 653 -38.91 20.42 31.09
C THR A 653 -39.07 19.21 30.16
N LEU A 654 -39.87 18.24 30.59
CA LEU A 654 -40.24 17.09 29.77
C LEU A 654 -41.22 17.52 28.68
N TYR A 655 -40.91 17.18 27.44
CA TYR A 655 -41.80 17.38 26.31
C TYR A 655 -42.94 16.35 26.34
N THR A 656 -44.16 16.83 26.60
CA THR A 656 -45.38 16.01 26.68
C THR A 656 -46.47 16.44 25.70
N SER A 657 -46.34 17.64 25.13
CA SER A 657 -47.28 18.21 24.16
C SER A 657 -46.59 19.28 23.30
N PRO A 658 -47.11 19.61 22.10
CA PRO A 658 -46.50 20.60 21.21
C PRO A 658 -46.30 21.97 21.88
N ILE A 659 -45.17 22.61 21.59
CA ILE A 659 -44.80 23.92 22.15
C ILE A 659 -45.38 25.01 21.25
N ASN A 660 -46.26 25.87 21.77
CA ASN A 660 -46.82 26.96 20.98
C ASN A 660 -45.83 28.14 20.86
N ILE A 661 -45.29 28.36 19.67
CA ILE A 661 -44.35 29.44 19.34
C ILE A 661 -45.13 30.62 18.75
N SER A 662 -45.07 31.79 19.38
CA SER A 662 -45.86 32.98 19.00
C SER A 662 -45.10 34.31 19.01
N SER A 663 -43.80 34.27 19.31
CA SER A 663 -42.89 35.40 19.31
C SER A 663 -41.45 34.89 19.20
N ASN A 664 -40.45 35.77 19.09
CA ASN A 664 -39.06 35.35 18.99
C ASN A 664 -38.70 34.39 20.13
N ALA A 665 -38.24 33.19 19.80
CA ALA A 665 -38.00 32.13 20.75
C ALA A 665 -36.78 31.31 20.34
N VAL A 666 -36.11 30.71 21.34
CA VAL A 666 -35.11 29.67 21.14
C VAL A 666 -35.64 28.41 21.82
N VAL A 667 -35.46 27.26 21.20
CA VAL A 667 -35.81 25.96 21.76
C VAL A 667 -34.61 25.04 21.60
N ARG A 668 -34.09 24.53 22.71
CA ARG A 668 -32.98 23.57 22.71
C ARG A 668 -33.44 22.28 23.37
N ALA A 669 -33.25 21.13 22.72
CA ALA A 669 -33.76 19.85 23.17
C ALA A 669 -32.72 18.72 23.07
N ALA A 670 -32.80 17.73 23.96
CA ALA A 670 -32.03 16.49 23.91
C ALA A 670 -32.91 15.30 24.32
N ALA A 671 -32.55 14.11 23.86
CA ALA A 671 -33.25 12.86 24.17
C ALA A 671 -32.51 12.04 25.22
N TYR A 672 -33.28 11.41 26.10
CA TYR A 672 -32.81 10.55 27.18
C TYR A 672 -33.53 9.21 27.09
N CYS A 673 -32.80 8.10 27.16
CA CYS A 673 -33.38 6.77 27.19
C CYS A 673 -32.59 5.93 28.19
N ASP A 674 -33.28 5.10 28.97
CA ASP A 674 -32.62 4.25 29.95
C ASP A 674 -31.66 3.27 29.25
N GLY A 675 -30.48 3.08 29.83
CA GLY A 675 -29.41 2.27 29.22
C GLY A 675 -28.62 2.94 28.07
N LEU A 676 -28.99 4.15 27.63
CA LEU A 676 -28.25 4.94 26.63
C LEU A 676 -27.60 6.21 27.21
N LEU A 677 -26.57 6.72 26.55
CA LEU A 677 -26.07 8.07 26.78
C LEU A 677 -27.04 9.11 26.22
N GLN A 678 -27.05 10.31 26.80
CA GLN A 678 -27.84 11.44 26.32
C GLN A 678 -27.47 11.77 24.86
N SER A 679 -28.44 12.07 24.01
CA SER A 679 -28.15 12.59 22.66
C SER A 679 -27.43 13.93 22.70
N ASP A 680 -26.73 14.29 21.61
CA ASP A 680 -26.36 15.67 21.39
C ASP A 680 -27.63 16.56 21.36
N SER A 681 -27.50 17.80 21.82
CA SER A 681 -28.65 18.71 21.90
C SER A 681 -28.85 19.45 20.57
N VAL A 682 -30.07 19.46 20.05
CA VAL A 682 -30.45 20.22 18.86
C VAL A 682 -31.07 21.55 19.29
N VAL A 683 -30.81 22.63 18.54
CA VAL A 683 -31.35 23.96 18.81
C VAL A 683 -31.96 24.59 17.57
N MET A 684 -33.13 25.21 17.74
CA MET A 684 -33.78 26.04 16.73
C MET A 684 -34.11 27.41 17.31
N THR A 685 -33.96 28.45 16.49
CA THR A 685 -34.37 29.82 16.81
C THR A 685 -35.45 30.23 15.82
N TYR A 686 -36.51 30.86 16.31
CA TYR A 686 -37.63 31.35 15.52
C TYR A 686 -37.76 32.86 15.72
N LEU A 687 -37.89 33.61 14.62
CA LEU A 687 -37.96 35.07 14.59
C LEU A 687 -39.28 35.53 13.93
N PHE A 688 -40.01 36.36 14.65
CA PHE A 688 -41.21 37.07 14.22
C PHE A 688 -40.84 38.50 13.79
N GLU A 689 -39.86 38.56 12.88
CA GLU A 689 -39.22 39.77 12.42
C GLU A 689 -39.23 39.79 10.89
N GLN A 690 -39.18 40.98 10.29
CA GLN A 690 -38.95 41.08 8.85
C GLN A 690 -37.57 40.47 8.50
N PRO A 691 -37.45 39.68 7.42
CA PRO A 691 -36.19 39.07 7.02
C PRO A 691 -35.02 40.07 6.91
N HIS A 692 -33.82 39.62 7.26
CA HIS A 692 -32.59 40.39 7.11
C HIS A 692 -32.06 40.28 5.68
N THR A 693 -31.37 41.32 5.23
CA THR A 693 -30.72 41.36 3.90
C THR A 693 -29.32 40.76 3.90
N VAL A 694 -28.86 40.32 5.07
CA VAL A 694 -27.55 39.71 5.32
C VAL A 694 -27.74 38.45 6.16
N PRO A 695 -26.75 37.52 6.16
CA PRO A 695 -26.85 36.31 6.96
C PRO A 695 -27.05 36.58 8.45
N VAL A 696 -27.74 35.64 9.10
CA VAL A 696 -28.09 35.74 10.52
C VAL A 696 -27.34 34.68 11.32
N ILE A 697 -26.79 35.11 12.44
CA ILE A 697 -26.16 34.25 13.44
C ILE A 697 -27.04 34.23 14.66
N CYS A 698 -27.47 33.04 15.08
CA CYS A 698 -28.16 32.83 16.34
C CYS A 698 -27.21 32.15 17.33
N ILE A 699 -26.95 32.82 18.45
CA ILE A 699 -26.20 32.29 19.57
C ILE A 699 -27.21 31.78 20.61
N SER A 700 -27.15 30.49 20.91
CA SER A 700 -27.92 29.87 21.99
C SER A 700 -27.01 29.51 23.15
N ILE A 701 -27.20 30.16 24.30
CA ILE A 701 -26.29 30.04 25.44
C ILE A 701 -27.08 30.27 26.74
N SER A 702 -26.69 29.61 27.84
CA SER A 702 -27.32 29.90 29.14
C SER A 702 -27.23 31.40 29.47
N PRO A 703 -28.30 32.04 29.97
CA PRO A 703 -28.29 33.45 30.32
C PRO A 703 -27.20 33.84 31.33
N SER A 704 -26.89 32.97 32.30
CA SER A 704 -25.82 33.20 33.28
C SER A 704 -24.45 33.14 32.60
N ALA A 705 -24.22 32.10 31.79
CA ALA A 705 -22.98 31.92 31.03
C ALA A 705 -22.69 33.09 30.09
N PHE A 706 -23.71 33.57 29.35
CA PHE A 706 -23.55 34.74 28.50
C PHE A 706 -23.26 36.00 29.31
N SER A 707 -23.92 36.18 30.46
CA SER A 707 -23.66 37.32 31.34
C SER A 707 -22.21 37.33 31.83
N GLU A 708 -21.64 36.17 32.17
CA GLU A 708 -20.24 36.03 32.56
C GLU A 708 -19.28 36.38 31.41
N VAL A 709 -19.54 35.86 30.20
CA VAL A 709 -18.77 36.22 28.99
C VAL A 709 -18.83 37.72 28.74
N TYR A 710 -20.01 38.32 28.87
CA TYR A 710 -20.27 39.72 28.58
C TYR A 710 -19.88 40.68 29.72
N ALA A 711 -19.55 40.18 30.91
CA ALA A 711 -19.12 41.00 32.05
C ALA A 711 -17.68 41.51 31.91
N ALA A 712 -16.86 40.89 31.06
CA ALA A 712 -15.45 41.24 30.92
C ALA A 712 -15.26 42.69 30.43
N THR A 713 -14.49 43.47 31.20
CA THR A 713 -14.13 44.87 30.85
C THR A 713 -12.66 45.02 30.49
N ILE A 714 -11.83 44.05 30.84
CA ILE A 714 -10.40 43.98 30.55
C ILE A 714 -9.97 42.55 30.19
N LYS A 715 -8.81 42.41 29.51
CA LYS A 715 -8.37 41.13 28.93
C LYS A 715 -8.29 39.97 29.92
N LYS A 716 -7.94 40.23 31.19
CA LYS A 716 -7.77 39.22 32.25
C LYS A 716 -9.09 38.67 32.80
N GLU A 717 -10.20 39.37 32.57
CA GLU A 717 -11.54 38.97 33.04
C GLU A 717 -12.27 38.10 32.01
N ARG A 718 -11.71 37.94 30.81
CA ARG A 718 -12.36 37.22 29.72
C ARG A 718 -12.51 35.75 30.07
N VAL A 719 -13.75 35.32 30.23
CA VAL A 719 -14.12 33.91 30.37
C VAL A 719 -14.73 33.39 29.09
N GLU A 720 -14.56 32.11 28.85
CA GLU A 720 -15.20 31.39 27.75
C GLU A 720 -16.28 30.48 28.32
N ARG A 721 -17.41 30.43 27.64
CA ARG A 721 -18.53 29.58 28.03
C ARG A 721 -19.12 28.90 26.82
N GLN A 722 -19.55 27.66 27.02
CA GLN A 722 -20.18 26.88 25.96
C GLN A 722 -21.55 27.45 25.60
N GLY A 723 -21.83 27.47 24.30
CA GLY A 723 -23.15 27.67 23.72
C GLY A 723 -23.22 26.94 22.38
N VAL A 724 -24.21 27.29 21.58
CA VAL A 724 -24.39 26.81 20.20
C VAL A 724 -24.39 28.01 19.27
N PHE A 725 -23.65 27.90 18.17
CA PHE A 725 -23.64 28.84 17.07
C PHE A 725 -24.48 28.25 15.93
N SER A 726 -25.47 29.00 15.44
CA SER A 726 -26.24 28.64 14.26
C SER A 726 -26.16 29.77 13.22
N PHE A 727 -25.84 29.43 11.99
CA PHE A 727 -25.72 30.38 10.87
C PHE A 727 -26.81 30.12 9.84
N TYR A 728 -27.47 31.19 9.40
CA TYR A 728 -28.57 31.14 8.45
C TYR A 728 -28.30 32.04 7.25
N GLU A 729 -28.59 31.52 6.05
CA GLU A 729 -28.59 32.25 4.79
C GLU A 729 -30.00 32.27 4.22
N ASP A 730 -30.49 33.46 3.87
CA ASP A 730 -31.83 33.65 3.32
C ASP A 730 -32.96 32.99 4.14
N GLY A 731 -32.75 32.88 5.46
CA GLY A 731 -33.68 32.27 6.41
C GLY A 731 -33.56 30.73 6.55
N ALA A 732 -32.74 30.07 5.73
CA ALA A 732 -32.44 28.65 5.82
C ALA A 732 -31.24 28.39 6.75
N LEU A 733 -31.29 27.32 7.55
CA LEU A 733 -30.19 26.90 8.40
C LEU A 733 -29.04 26.36 7.54
N GLY A 734 -27.89 27.01 7.61
CA GLY A 734 -26.66 26.57 6.93
C GLY A 734 -25.86 25.59 7.79
N VAL A 735 -25.52 25.99 9.01
CA VAL A 735 -24.78 25.14 9.96
C VAL A 735 -25.15 25.46 11.41
N SER A 736 -25.12 24.45 12.28
CA SER A 736 -25.21 24.61 13.73
C SER A 736 -24.18 23.73 14.44
N PHE A 737 -23.46 24.27 15.41
CA PHE A 737 -22.50 23.50 16.22
C PHE A 737 -22.29 24.08 17.62
N PRO A 738 -22.00 23.23 18.62
CA PRO A 738 -21.56 23.68 19.93
C PRO A 738 -20.17 24.33 19.85
N CYS A 739 -19.97 25.40 20.61
CA CYS A 739 -18.69 26.11 20.65
C CYS A 739 -18.54 26.95 21.92
N GLY A 740 -17.33 27.45 22.16
CA GLY A 740 -17.02 28.40 23.21
C GLY A 740 -17.19 29.84 22.73
N PHE A 741 -17.95 30.63 23.48
CA PHE A 741 -18.05 32.07 23.29
C PHE A 741 -17.20 32.80 24.32
N ARG A 742 -16.40 33.78 23.88
CA ARG A 742 -15.56 34.61 24.75
C ARG A 742 -15.56 36.05 24.25
N ALA A 743 -15.63 37.03 25.14
CA ALA A 743 -15.44 38.43 24.74
C ALA A 743 -14.07 38.62 24.07
N SER A 744 -14.00 39.42 23.00
CA SER A 744 -12.80 39.61 22.20
C SER A 744 -12.40 41.08 22.10
N GLY A 745 -11.12 41.31 21.79
CA GLY A 745 -10.50 42.63 21.68
C GLY A 745 -9.98 43.20 23.01
N ALA A 746 -9.78 44.52 23.03
CA ALA A 746 -9.25 45.27 24.18
C ALA A 746 -10.14 46.48 24.49
N SER A 747 -10.14 47.50 23.62
CA SER A 747 -11.00 48.68 23.75
C SER A 747 -12.49 48.34 23.63
N THR A 748 -12.83 47.30 22.88
CA THR A 748 -14.19 46.76 22.71
C THR A 748 -14.78 46.16 23.98
N LEU A 749 -13.95 45.80 24.97
CA LEU A 749 -14.42 45.22 26.22
C LEU A 749 -15.14 46.23 27.11
N THR A 750 -14.98 47.53 26.89
CA THR A 750 -15.75 48.57 27.61
C THR A 750 -16.93 49.09 26.81
N ALA A 751 -17.10 48.65 25.55
CA ALA A 751 -18.24 49.01 24.72
C ALA A 751 -19.52 48.28 25.17
N ALA A 752 -20.68 48.90 24.87
CA ALA A 752 -22.00 48.32 25.13
C ALA A 752 -22.21 47.07 24.27
N GLN A 753 -21.95 47.17 22.96
CA GLN A 753 -21.81 46.01 22.08
C GLN A 753 -20.36 45.51 22.12
N LYS A 754 -20.10 44.27 22.55
CA LYS A 754 -18.74 43.69 22.59
C LYS A 754 -18.48 42.82 21.36
N SER A 755 -17.23 42.76 20.92
CA SER A 755 -16.79 41.71 19.99
C SER A 755 -16.76 40.36 20.71
N LEU A 756 -17.05 39.26 19.99
CA LEU A 756 -17.09 37.90 20.53
C LEU A 756 -16.22 36.98 19.66
N ALA A 757 -15.39 36.16 20.29
CA ALA A 757 -14.75 35.02 19.63
C ALA A 757 -15.66 33.80 19.73
N VAL A 758 -15.69 33.02 18.66
CA VAL A 758 -16.35 31.71 18.52
C VAL A 758 -15.22 30.69 18.41
N LEU A 759 -15.13 29.77 19.37
CA LEU A 759 -13.97 28.88 19.54
C LEU A 759 -14.47 27.44 19.49
N LEU A 760 -14.10 26.71 18.44
CA LEU A 760 -14.43 25.30 18.31
C LEU A 760 -13.37 24.49 19.06
N ARG A 761 -13.83 23.49 19.82
CA ARG A 761 -13.00 22.65 20.67
C ARG A 761 -13.65 21.29 20.77
N SER A 762 -12.85 20.23 20.69
CA SER A 762 -13.28 18.86 20.96
C SER A 762 -14.05 18.74 22.28
N GLY A 763 -13.56 19.40 23.33
CA GLY A 763 -14.23 19.47 24.63
C GLY A 763 -15.63 20.11 24.65
N TYR A 764 -16.08 20.72 23.54
CA TYR A 764 -17.46 21.18 23.34
C TYR A 764 -18.28 20.28 22.40
N GLY A 765 -17.65 19.28 21.77
CA GLY A 765 -18.26 18.31 20.87
C GLY A 765 -17.83 18.45 19.40
N VAL A 766 -17.20 19.57 19.03
CA VAL A 766 -16.75 19.83 17.65
C VAL A 766 -15.45 20.63 17.67
N ALA A 767 -14.37 20.07 17.13
CA ALA A 767 -13.07 20.75 17.01
C ALA A 767 -12.97 21.74 15.84
N GLU A 768 -13.68 21.49 14.74
CA GLU A 768 -13.68 22.34 13.54
C GLU A 768 -14.97 22.22 12.73
N THR A 769 -15.22 23.16 11.83
CA THR A 769 -16.39 23.15 10.93
C THR A 769 -15.96 23.42 9.49
N ASN A 770 -16.58 22.70 8.55
CA ASN A 770 -16.29 22.82 7.12
C ASN A 770 -17.31 23.68 6.36
N TYR A 771 -18.10 24.47 7.08
CA TYR A 771 -19.10 25.32 6.44
C TYR A 771 -18.43 26.50 5.71
N PRO A 772 -18.79 26.80 4.45
CA PRO A 772 -18.17 27.85 3.66
C PRO A 772 -18.74 29.24 4.02
N PHE A 773 -18.34 29.80 5.17
CA PHE A 773 -18.82 31.11 5.62
C PHE A 773 -18.49 32.26 4.64
N PHE A 774 -17.41 32.12 3.88
CA PHE A 774 -16.86 33.15 3.00
C PHE A 774 -16.82 32.63 1.57
N ALA A 775 -17.50 33.32 0.67
CA ALA A 775 -17.49 32.98 -0.75
C ALA A 775 -16.09 33.14 -1.36
N ASN A 776 -15.68 32.19 -2.22
CA ASN A 776 -14.38 32.19 -2.90
C ASN A 776 -13.19 32.22 -1.91
N SER A 777 -13.27 31.45 -0.84
CA SER A 777 -12.15 31.13 0.04
C SER A 777 -11.60 29.75 -0.32
N ASP A 778 -10.28 29.61 -0.39
CA ASP A 778 -9.61 28.30 -0.56
C ASP A 778 -9.59 27.49 0.74
N VAL A 779 -10.00 28.10 1.87
CA VAL A 779 -10.11 27.45 3.18
C VAL A 779 -11.40 26.67 3.31
N SER A 780 -11.26 25.38 3.58
CA SER A 780 -12.38 24.45 3.75
C SER A 780 -12.76 24.16 5.20
N ALA A 781 -11.94 24.56 6.20
CA ALA A 781 -12.15 24.21 7.61
C ALA A 781 -11.80 25.37 8.56
N TYR A 782 -12.64 25.61 9.57
CA TYR A 782 -12.49 26.68 10.57
C TYR A 782 -12.53 26.13 12.00
N ARG A 783 -11.54 26.50 12.81
CA ARG A 783 -11.47 26.19 14.25
C ARG A 783 -11.84 27.36 15.15
N SER A 784 -11.73 28.57 14.62
CA SER A 784 -12.19 29.77 15.32
C SER A 784 -12.61 30.89 14.39
N LEU A 785 -13.60 31.66 14.85
CA LEU A 785 -14.16 32.82 14.16
C LEU A 785 -14.28 33.99 15.15
N VAL A 786 -14.42 35.21 14.64
CA VAL A 786 -14.66 36.38 15.49
C VAL A 786 -15.80 37.21 14.92
N LEU A 787 -16.76 37.53 15.79
CA LEU A 787 -17.81 38.51 15.56
C LEU A 787 -17.29 39.86 16.05
N ARG A 788 -16.90 40.74 15.12
CA ARG A 788 -16.35 42.07 15.42
C ARG A 788 -17.43 43.15 15.37
N ASN A 789 -17.37 44.05 16.35
CA ASN A 789 -18.25 45.23 16.46
C ASN A 789 -17.67 46.48 15.75
N SER A 790 -16.64 46.31 14.90
CA SER A 790 -15.81 47.36 14.29
C SER A 790 -15.01 48.26 15.25
N GLY A 791 -14.72 47.80 16.48
CA GLY A 791 -13.72 48.45 17.32
C GLY A 791 -14.03 49.90 17.67
N GLN A 792 -13.07 50.78 17.42
CA GLN A 792 -13.15 52.22 17.66
C GLN A 792 -13.85 52.96 16.50
N ASP A 793 -13.98 52.35 15.32
CA ASP A 793 -14.79 52.88 14.21
C ASP A 793 -16.30 52.68 14.43
N ARG A 794 -16.72 51.91 15.45
CA ARG A 794 -18.14 51.60 15.74
C ARG A 794 -19.03 52.83 15.89
N THR A 795 -18.49 53.94 16.42
CA THR A 795 -19.22 55.20 16.63
C THR A 795 -19.08 56.17 15.46
N ALA A 796 -18.40 55.76 14.38
CA ALA A 796 -18.11 56.57 13.21
C ALA A 796 -18.71 55.94 11.93
N ALA A 797 -17.90 55.28 11.11
CA ALA A 797 -18.38 54.67 9.86
C ALA A 797 -18.72 53.18 10.01
N ARG A 798 -18.24 52.53 11.09
CA ARG A 798 -18.49 51.11 11.43
C ARG A 798 -18.23 50.15 10.24
N ILE A 799 -17.18 50.43 9.47
CA ILE A 799 -16.90 49.76 8.18
C ILE A 799 -15.42 49.57 7.89
N ARG A 800 -14.52 50.37 8.49
CA ARG A 800 -13.11 50.49 8.09
C ARG A 800 -12.36 49.16 8.09
N ASP A 801 -12.46 48.38 9.16
CA ASP A 801 -11.69 47.15 9.35
C ASP A 801 -11.99 46.15 8.21
N SER A 802 -13.27 45.80 8.02
CA SER A 802 -13.73 44.89 6.96
C SER A 802 -13.48 45.45 5.56
N PHE A 803 -13.62 46.77 5.38
CA PHE A 803 -13.34 47.43 4.11
C PHE A 803 -11.88 47.27 3.72
N PHE A 804 -10.95 47.50 4.65
CA PHE A 804 -9.53 47.38 4.37
C PHE A 804 -9.13 45.93 4.05
N MET A 805 -9.71 44.93 4.72
CA MET A 805 -9.49 43.51 4.36
C MET A 805 -9.92 43.23 2.91
N LYS A 806 -11.15 43.61 2.53
CA LYS A 806 -11.63 43.46 1.15
C LYS A 806 -10.79 44.25 0.14
N ALA A 807 -10.31 45.42 0.52
CA ALA A 807 -9.52 46.28 -0.35
C ALA A 807 -8.16 45.66 -0.70
N VAL A 808 -7.53 44.93 0.23
CA VAL A 808 -6.22 44.30 0.04
C VAL A 808 -6.26 42.89 -0.53
N LYS A 809 -7.44 42.26 -0.63
CA LYS A 809 -7.59 40.92 -1.21
C LYS A 809 -6.92 40.83 -2.60
N GLY A 810 -6.06 39.81 -2.77
CA GLY A 810 -5.25 39.59 -3.97
C GLY A 810 -3.81 40.13 -3.91
N LEU A 811 -3.45 40.87 -2.85
CA LEU A 811 -2.06 41.27 -2.58
C LEU A 811 -1.33 40.22 -1.73
N ASN A 812 0.00 40.31 -1.66
CA ASN A 812 0.82 39.50 -0.74
C ASN A 812 0.64 40.02 0.68
N ILE A 813 -0.55 39.85 1.26
CA ILE A 813 -0.90 40.36 2.59
C ILE A 813 -1.71 39.31 3.32
N GLU A 814 -1.31 39.06 4.56
CA GLU A 814 -2.03 38.22 5.49
C GLU A 814 -3.29 38.95 5.98
N GLN A 815 -4.39 38.76 5.25
CA GLN A 815 -5.70 39.37 5.48
C GLN A 815 -6.75 38.31 5.80
N VAL A 816 -7.83 38.70 6.47
CA VAL A 816 -8.95 37.78 6.76
C VAL A 816 -10.12 38.03 5.85
N GLU A 817 -10.79 36.95 5.47
CA GLU A 817 -12.13 37.04 4.94
C GLU A 817 -13.10 37.61 5.99
N THR A 818 -14.04 38.42 5.50
CA THR A 818 -14.98 39.17 6.32
C THR A 818 -16.35 39.27 5.65
N ARG A 819 -17.39 39.12 6.47
CA ARG A 819 -18.79 39.12 6.03
C ARG A 819 -19.67 39.85 7.02
N LEU A 820 -20.53 40.73 6.51
CA LEU A 820 -21.52 41.42 7.33
C LEU A 820 -22.61 40.44 7.76
N THR A 821 -22.96 40.47 9.04
CA THR A 821 -23.96 39.59 9.64
C THR A 821 -24.81 40.31 10.67
N VAL A 822 -25.99 39.77 10.96
CA VAL A 822 -26.80 40.16 12.11
C VAL A 822 -26.76 39.05 13.16
N VAL A 823 -26.59 39.42 14.43
CA VAL A 823 -26.54 38.45 15.53
C VAL A 823 -27.80 38.55 16.39
N TYR A 824 -28.35 37.39 16.75
CA TYR A 824 -29.34 37.20 17.81
C TYR A 824 -28.73 36.36 18.94
N VAL A 825 -29.03 36.70 20.19
CA VAL A 825 -28.65 35.90 21.37
C VAL A 825 -29.93 35.45 22.06
N ASN A 826 -30.17 34.14 22.13
CA ASN A 826 -31.39 33.53 22.70
C ASN A 826 -32.68 34.18 22.17
N GLY A 827 -32.80 34.33 20.85
CA GLY A 827 -33.96 34.96 20.19
C GLY A 827 -34.02 36.50 20.27
N LYS A 828 -33.08 37.16 20.94
CA LYS A 828 -33.06 38.64 21.06
C LYS A 828 -32.07 39.26 20.09
N TYR A 829 -32.50 40.28 19.35
CA TYR A 829 -31.63 41.03 18.44
C TYR A 829 -30.44 41.65 19.21
N TRP A 830 -29.24 41.32 18.77
CA TRP A 830 -27.98 41.76 19.37
C TRP A 830 -27.20 42.73 18.51
N GLY A 831 -27.53 42.88 17.23
CA GLY A 831 -26.95 43.91 16.36
C GLY A 831 -26.12 43.38 15.20
N ILE A 832 -25.57 44.33 14.45
CA ILE A 832 -24.71 44.10 13.29
C ILE A 832 -23.31 43.72 13.78
N TYR A 833 -22.74 42.67 13.19
CA TYR A 833 -21.37 42.21 13.38
C TYR A 833 -20.68 41.94 12.06
N ASP A 834 -19.37 42.11 12.04
CA ASP A 834 -18.52 41.58 10.98
C ASP A 834 -18.05 40.19 11.43
N LEU A 835 -18.51 39.14 10.74
CA LEU A 835 -17.99 37.79 10.90
C LEU A 835 -16.65 37.72 10.18
N ASN A 836 -15.59 37.42 10.91
CA ASN A 836 -14.24 37.32 10.40
C ASN A 836 -13.60 35.99 10.79
N GLU A 837 -12.62 35.57 10.02
CA GLU A 837 -11.64 34.59 10.49
C GLU A 837 -10.88 35.12 11.71
N ASN A 838 -10.36 34.22 12.54
CA ASN A 838 -9.55 34.58 13.69
C ASN A 838 -8.06 34.40 13.37
N GLN A 839 -7.29 35.49 13.25
CA GLN A 839 -5.84 35.43 12.94
C GLN A 839 -5.00 34.99 14.15
N ASN A 840 -5.12 33.72 14.51
CA ASN A 840 -4.32 33.00 15.50
C ASN A 840 -3.60 31.80 14.82
N GLU A 841 -3.08 30.88 15.61
CA GLU A 841 -2.45 29.64 15.15
C GLU A 841 -3.36 28.79 14.25
N ASP A 842 -4.66 28.75 14.52
CA ASP A 842 -5.62 28.00 13.70
C ASP A 842 -5.72 28.56 12.27
N TYR A 843 -5.59 29.88 12.10
CA TYR A 843 -5.58 30.49 10.76
C TYR A 843 -4.44 29.95 9.91
N LEU A 844 -3.25 29.82 10.49
CA LEU A 844 -2.10 29.29 9.77
C LEU A 844 -2.31 27.84 9.36
N ALA A 845 -2.88 27.03 10.26
CA ALA A 845 -3.22 25.65 9.95
C ALA A 845 -4.23 25.56 8.79
N SER A 846 -5.31 26.35 8.85
CA SER A 846 -6.36 26.39 7.83
C SER A 846 -5.89 26.89 6.46
N HIS A 847 -4.96 27.85 6.40
CA HIS A 847 -4.50 28.46 5.14
C HIS A 847 -3.25 27.81 4.55
N TYR A 848 -2.38 27.23 5.37
CA TYR A 848 -1.04 26.77 4.96
C TYR A 848 -0.76 25.31 5.31
N GLY A 849 -1.68 24.60 5.98
CA GLY A 849 -1.49 23.19 6.34
C GLY A 849 -0.36 22.97 7.35
N VAL A 850 0.05 24.00 8.08
CA VAL A 850 1.09 23.90 9.12
C VAL A 850 0.48 23.41 10.44
N ASP A 851 1.28 22.74 11.26
CA ASP A 851 0.86 22.36 12.61
C ASP A 851 0.67 23.62 13.47
N PRO A 852 -0.55 23.87 14.02
CA PRO A 852 -0.80 25.05 14.86
C PRO A 852 0.00 25.06 16.17
N ASP A 853 0.56 23.93 16.60
CA ASP A 853 1.47 23.86 17.75
C ASP A 853 2.95 24.16 17.36
N ALA A 854 3.26 24.23 16.06
CA ALA A 854 4.62 24.45 15.51
C ALA A 854 4.77 25.80 14.78
N VAL A 855 4.09 26.85 15.26
CA VAL A 855 4.18 28.21 14.72
C VAL A 855 4.72 29.19 15.76
N ASP A 856 5.28 30.31 15.29
CA ASP A 856 5.61 31.45 16.17
C ASP A 856 4.73 32.64 15.77
N ILE A 857 4.01 33.24 16.73
CA ILE A 857 3.21 34.46 16.51
C ILE A 857 3.67 35.54 17.48
N ILE A 858 4.30 36.59 16.96
CA ILE A 858 4.89 37.65 17.78
C ILE A 858 4.12 38.94 17.62
N ARG A 859 3.64 39.48 18.74
CA ARG A 859 3.08 40.83 18.80
C ARG A 859 4.18 41.86 19.04
N ARG A 860 4.13 42.91 18.22
CA ARG A 860 4.98 44.10 18.29
C ARG A 860 6.46 43.73 18.26
N ASN A 861 7.19 43.96 19.36
CA ASN A 861 8.64 43.78 19.38
C ASN A 861 9.02 42.34 19.76
N PHE A 862 8.40 41.76 20.78
CA PHE A 862 8.91 40.51 21.38
C PHE A 862 7.87 39.68 22.14
N THR A 863 6.60 40.10 22.14
CA THR A 863 5.57 39.40 22.92
C THR A 863 5.09 38.20 22.13
N ALA A 864 5.52 37.01 22.50
CA ALA A 864 4.97 35.78 21.94
C ALA A 864 3.49 35.67 22.35
N LEU A 865 2.63 35.58 21.33
CA LEU A 865 1.23 35.17 21.47
C LEU A 865 1.11 33.66 21.34
N GLU A 866 1.95 33.06 20.49
CA GLU A 866 2.14 31.62 20.31
C GLU A 866 3.63 31.35 20.01
N GLY A 867 4.13 30.16 20.36
CA GLY A 867 5.53 29.76 20.14
C GLY A 867 6.56 30.59 20.91
N THR A 868 7.75 30.79 20.33
CA THR A 868 8.89 31.47 20.97
C THR A 868 9.33 32.74 20.23
N LYS A 869 9.84 33.71 20.98
CA LYS A 869 10.28 35.02 20.44
C LYS A 869 11.70 35.05 19.88
N TYR A 870 12.49 34.00 20.10
CA TYR A 870 13.96 34.07 19.95
C TYR A 870 14.38 34.25 18.50
N ASP A 871 13.74 33.53 17.57
CA ASP A 871 14.06 33.65 16.16
C ASP A 871 13.67 35.04 15.60
N PHE A 872 12.51 35.56 15.98
CA PHE A 872 12.10 36.91 15.57
C PHE A 872 13.09 38.00 16.03
N LEU A 873 13.61 37.87 17.27
CA LEU A 873 14.63 38.77 17.80
C LEU A 873 15.92 38.68 16.99
N ARG A 874 16.37 37.46 16.66
CA ARG A 874 17.55 37.22 15.81
C ARG A 874 17.39 37.88 14.43
N VAL A 875 16.24 37.67 13.77
CA VAL A 875 15.95 38.25 12.44
C VAL A 875 15.93 39.77 12.47
N ARG A 876 15.31 40.37 13.49
CA ARG A 876 15.30 41.84 13.68
C ARG A 876 16.68 42.40 13.95
N GLU A 877 17.46 41.74 14.81
CA GLU A 877 18.83 42.15 15.11
C GLU A 877 19.71 42.08 13.86
N TYR A 878 19.55 41.03 13.04
CA TYR A 878 20.23 40.89 11.75
C TYR A 878 19.88 42.08 10.83
N ALA A 879 18.59 42.38 10.65
CA ALA A 879 18.14 43.50 9.81
C ALA A 879 18.70 44.86 10.26
N LEU A 880 18.77 45.10 11.57
CA LEU A 880 19.25 46.35 12.13
C LEU A 880 20.77 46.51 12.03
N ASN A 881 21.52 45.47 12.41
CA ASN A 881 22.96 45.56 12.66
C ASN A 881 23.83 45.10 11.49
N ARG A 882 23.30 44.33 10.54
CA ARG A 882 24.02 43.94 9.32
C ARG A 882 23.86 44.98 8.21
N ASP A 883 24.82 45.00 7.29
CA ASP A 883 24.79 45.87 6.12
C ASP A 883 24.01 45.21 4.98
N LEU A 884 22.68 45.32 5.02
CA LEU A 884 21.80 44.79 3.97
C LEU A 884 21.86 45.59 2.66
N SER A 885 22.78 46.55 2.52
CA SER A 885 23.10 47.09 1.19
C SER A 885 23.89 46.10 0.32
N ASP A 886 24.50 45.08 0.95
CA ASP A 886 25.10 43.92 0.30
C ASP A 886 24.02 42.90 -0.11
N ASP A 887 24.02 42.51 -1.39
CA ASP A 887 23.00 41.62 -1.96
C ASP A 887 23.06 40.18 -1.42
N ALA A 888 24.24 39.69 -1.01
CA ALA A 888 24.37 38.35 -0.45
C ALA A 888 23.80 38.29 0.98
N LEU A 889 24.07 39.31 1.80
CA LEU A 889 23.46 39.42 3.13
C LEU A 889 21.95 39.68 3.06
N PHE A 890 21.49 40.41 2.04
CA PHE A 890 20.06 40.59 1.78
C PHE A 890 19.40 39.26 1.37
N ALA A 891 20.04 38.46 0.51
CA ALA A 891 19.55 37.14 0.13
C ALA A 891 19.45 36.19 1.34
N GLU A 892 20.46 36.17 2.21
CA GLU A 892 20.41 35.40 3.46
C GLU A 892 19.23 35.83 4.35
N PHE A 893 19.01 37.14 4.50
CA PHE A 893 17.87 37.68 5.24
C PHE A 893 16.52 37.26 4.64
N ALA A 894 16.42 37.21 3.31
CA ALA A 894 15.22 36.79 2.58
C ALA A 894 14.91 35.29 2.70
N GLU A 895 15.81 34.49 3.27
CA GLU A 895 15.49 33.10 3.63
C GLU A 895 14.60 32.99 4.87
N TRP A 896 14.59 34.01 5.73
CA TRP A 896 13.75 34.02 6.93
C TRP A 896 12.51 34.90 6.81
N VAL A 897 12.55 35.88 5.91
CA VAL A 897 11.53 36.93 5.78
C VAL A 897 10.95 36.93 4.37
N ASP A 898 9.62 36.93 4.29
CA ASP A 898 8.94 37.06 3.02
C ASP A 898 8.93 38.54 2.57
N VAL A 899 9.92 38.91 1.76
CA VAL A 899 10.15 40.29 1.30
C VAL A 899 8.93 40.83 0.54
N ALA A 900 8.24 40.00 -0.24
CA ALA A 900 7.06 40.41 -1.00
C ALA A 900 5.90 40.77 -0.05
N TYR A 901 5.67 39.95 0.97
CA TYR A 901 4.62 40.22 1.96
C TYR A 901 4.89 41.48 2.80
N PHE A 902 6.14 41.67 3.23
CA PHE A 902 6.55 42.90 3.93
C PHE A 902 6.39 44.15 3.06
N THR A 903 6.63 44.02 1.74
CA THR A 903 6.49 45.11 0.76
C THR A 903 5.03 45.49 0.55
N ASP A 904 4.14 44.54 0.25
CA ASP A 904 2.72 44.85 0.05
C ASP A 904 2.06 45.33 1.36
N TYR A 905 2.44 44.78 2.52
CA TYR A 905 1.96 45.23 3.83
C TYR A 905 2.28 46.70 4.12
N ILE A 906 3.53 47.15 3.92
CA ILE A 906 3.89 48.56 4.15
C ILE A 906 3.25 49.48 3.10
N ILE A 907 3.05 49.01 1.85
CA ILE A 907 2.24 49.74 0.86
C ILE A 907 0.82 49.96 1.41
N ALA A 908 0.13 48.90 1.85
CA ALA A 908 -1.23 48.98 2.37
C ALA A 908 -1.33 49.85 3.64
N GLN A 909 -0.45 49.64 4.62
CA GLN A 909 -0.46 50.41 5.87
C GLN A 909 -0.24 51.90 5.63
N THR A 910 0.66 52.26 4.72
CA THR A 910 0.96 53.66 4.42
C THR A 910 -0.05 54.29 3.47
N TYR A 911 -0.59 53.52 2.52
CA TYR A 911 -1.69 53.96 1.67
C TYR A 911 -2.93 54.26 2.51
N PHE A 912 -3.36 53.34 3.38
CA PHE A 912 -4.48 53.62 4.30
C PHE A 912 -4.08 54.49 5.49
N ALA A 913 -2.81 54.88 5.61
CA ALA A 913 -2.29 55.73 6.69
C ALA A 913 -2.76 55.30 8.09
N ASN A 914 -2.69 54.00 8.38
CA ASN A 914 -3.01 53.47 9.70
C ASN A 914 -2.00 53.97 10.73
N SER A 915 -2.38 55.01 11.45
CA SER A 915 -1.48 55.68 12.40
C SER A 915 -1.29 54.92 13.70
N ASP A 916 -2.08 53.89 13.98
CA ASP A 916 -1.91 53.06 15.17
C ASP A 916 -0.83 52.01 14.95
N MET A 917 0.41 52.49 14.78
CA MET A 917 1.57 51.66 14.48
C MET A 917 1.96 50.72 15.63
N PHE A 918 1.27 50.80 16.79
CA PHE A 918 1.39 49.84 17.88
C PHE A 918 0.90 48.44 17.47
N ASN A 919 -0.06 48.37 16.55
CA ASN A 919 -0.70 47.14 16.11
C ASN A 919 0.14 46.44 15.05
N GLN A 920 1.26 45.87 15.50
CA GLN A 920 2.08 44.97 14.70
C GLN A 920 1.99 43.55 15.25
N LYS A 921 1.90 42.58 14.34
CA LYS A 921 1.89 41.15 14.61
C LYS A 921 2.57 40.47 13.42
N TYR A 922 3.38 39.47 13.73
CA TYR A 922 4.15 38.72 12.75
C TYR A 922 4.00 37.24 13.03
N TRP A 923 4.05 36.42 11.99
CA TRP A 923 4.06 34.97 12.16
C TRP A 923 5.03 34.25 11.23
N ARG A 924 5.39 33.02 11.61
CA ARG A 924 6.06 32.03 10.77
C ARG A 924 5.68 30.62 11.21
N SER A 925 5.94 29.63 10.37
CA SER A 925 6.11 28.25 10.83
C SER A 925 7.54 28.05 11.34
N GLN A 926 7.74 27.15 12.31
CA GLN A 926 9.06 26.95 12.91
C GLN A 926 10.08 26.33 11.94
N ASP A 927 9.60 25.59 10.94
CA ASP A 927 10.37 24.97 9.84
C ASP A 927 10.61 25.90 8.64
N TYR A 928 10.09 27.14 8.67
CA TYR A 928 10.14 28.12 7.57
C TYR A 928 9.40 27.75 6.29
N SER A 929 8.53 26.73 6.28
CA SER A 929 7.55 26.54 5.18
C SER A 929 6.68 27.79 4.96
N VAL A 930 6.37 28.51 6.05
CA VAL A 930 5.87 29.89 6.05
C VAL A 930 6.94 30.78 6.70
N LYS A 931 7.64 31.58 5.89
CA LYS A 931 8.62 32.59 6.35
C LYS A 931 7.94 33.68 7.21
N TRP A 932 8.73 34.49 7.92
CA TRP A 932 8.18 35.62 8.67
C TRP A 932 7.36 36.53 7.75
N ARG A 933 6.10 36.76 8.14
CA ARG A 933 5.15 37.64 7.45
C ARG A 933 4.45 38.56 8.44
N PRO A 934 4.14 39.81 8.05
CA PRO A 934 3.33 40.71 8.86
C PRO A 934 1.85 40.38 8.69
N VAL A 935 1.12 40.44 9.81
CA VAL A 935 -0.33 40.23 9.82
C VAL A 935 -1.04 41.57 9.69
N PHE A 936 -1.98 41.68 8.75
CA PHE A 936 -2.79 42.88 8.56
C PHE A 936 -4.02 42.80 9.47
N PHE A 937 -4.05 43.62 10.54
CA PHE A 937 -5.09 43.56 11.56
C PHE A 937 -5.24 44.88 12.32
N ASP A 938 -6.40 45.06 12.96
CA ASP A 938 -6.75 46.21 13.82
C ASP A 938 -6.60 47.55 13.08
N LEU A 939 -7.47 47.73 12.08
CA LEU A 939 -7.34 48.76 11.05
C LEU A 939 -8.41 49.86 11.18
N ASP A 940 -9.17 49.88 12.27
CA ASP A 940 -10.22 50.85 12.55
C ASP A 940 -9.73 52.30 12.65
N PHE A 941 -8.42 52.51 12.84
CA PHE A 941 -7.73 53.82 12.72
C PHE A 941 -7.14 54.13 11.34
N GLY A 942 -7.29 53.24 10.35
CA GLY A 942 -6.95 53.54 8.96
C GLY A 942 -7.77 54.71 8.43
N LEU A 943 -7.09 55.64 7.75
CA LEU A 943 -7.66 56.90 7.25
C LEU A 943 -8.50 57.62 8.32
N HIS A 944 -8.04 57.58 9.58
CA HIS A 944 -8.76 58.22 10.68
C HIS A 944 -8.96 59.72 10.41
N SER A 945 -10.16 60.21 10.75
CA SER A 945 -10.69 61.54 10.37
C SER A 945 -10.93 61.74 8.87
N SER A 946 -10.90 60.66 8.07
CA SER A 946 -11.10 60.68 6.61
C SER A 946 -10.20 61.68 5.89
N SER A 947 -8.92 61.76 6.30
CA SER A 947 -7.95 62.70 5.75
C SER A 947 -7.12 62.10 4.61
N PRO A 948 -7.25 62.59 3.36
CA PRO A 948 -6.48 62.08 2.24
C PRO A 948 -5.00 62.49 2.27
N THR A 949 -4.63 63.47 3.09
CA THR A 949 -3.26 64.01 3.21
C THR A 949 -2.46 63.41 4.35
N ARG A 950 -3.02 62.47 5.13
CA ARG A 950 -2.30 61.85 6.24
C ARG A 950 -1.13 61.02 5.70
N ASN A 951 0.06 61.17 6.28
CA ASN A 951 1.26 60.45 5.83
C ASN A 951 2.02 59.86 7.01
N ILE A 952 2.31 58.56 6.94
CA ILE A 952 3.10 57.82 7.92
C ILE A 952 4.28 57.06 7.29
N LEU A 953 4.54 57.22 5.99
CA LEU A 953 5.53 56.42 5.25
C LEU A 953 6.92 56.49 5.88
N SER A 954 7.40 57.69 6.20
CA SER A 954 8.70 57.88 6.84
C SER A 954 8.82 57.18 8.21
N SER A 955 7.70 56.97 8.91
CA SER A 955 7.71 56.39 10.26
C SER A 955 8.12 54.92 10.27
N TYR A 956 7.86 54.18 9.19
CA TYR A 956 8.29 52.78 9.05
C TYR A 956 9.80 52.62 8.86
N PHE A 957 10.55 53.71 8.68
CA PHE A 957 11.99 53.65 8.46
C PHE A 957 12.79 54.35 9.56
N ARG A 958 12.16 54.58 10.72
CA ARG A 958 12.82 55.17 11.89
C ARG A 958 13.60 54.11 12.65
N VAL A 959 14.91 54.31 12.74
CA VAL A 959 15.85 53.41 13.43
C VAL A 959 15.55 53.34 14.94
N GLU A 960 15.13 54.47 15.52
CA GLU A 960 14.78 54.58 16.95
C GLU A 960 13.41 53.94 17.28
N GLY A 961 12.65 53.54 16.25
CA GLY A 961 11.25 53.12 16.39
C GLY A 961 10.28 54.29 16.47
N VAL A 962 9.00 53.97 16.63
CA VAL A 962 7.89 54.92 16.71
C VAL A 962 7.29 54.91 18.11
N PRO A 963 7.22 56.06 18.81
CA PRO A 963 6.63 56.13 20.13
C PRO A 963 5.11 55.97 20.08
N SER A 964 4.59 55.22 21.04
CA SER A 964 3.17 55.02 21.29
C SER A 964 2.69 56.01 22.36
N GLN A 965 1.36 56.13 22.54
CA GLN A 965 0.79 57.05 23.51
C GLN A 965 1.21 56.74 24.97
N ASP A 966 1.53 55.48 25.27
CA ASP A 966 2.02 55.02 26.57
C ASP A 966 3.54 55.22 26.77
N GLY A 967 4.22 55.84 25.81
CA GLY A 967 5.68 56.06 25.83
C GLY A 967 6.51 54.86 25.39
N SER A 968 5.89 53.70 25.13
CA SER A 968 6.61 52.54 24.60
C SER A 968 6.91 52.67 23.10
N LEU A 969 8.02 52.10 22.66
CA LEU A 969 8.46 52.15 21.26
C LEU A 969 7.99 50.91 20.50
N THR A 970 7.51 51.12 19.27
CA THR A 970 7.38 50.06 18.26
C THR A 970 8.56 50.13 17.31
N ASN A 971 9.34 49.06 17.25
CA ASN A 971 10.53 49.00 16.42
C ASN A 971 10.17 48.70 14.96
N MET A 972 10.97 49.22 14.03
CA MET A 972 10.77 49.07 12.59
C MET A 972 11.92 48.34 11.89
N ASP A 973 12.68 47.54 12.65
CA ASP A 973 14.01 47.04 12.27
C ASP A 973 14.04 46.30 10.93
N ILE A 974 13.04 45.46 10.64
CA ILE A 974 12.93 44.75 9.37
C ILE A 974 12.78 45.74 8.20
N TYR A 975 11.89 46.72 8.32
CA TYR A 975 11.67 47.74 7.30
C TYR A 975 12.89 48.67 7.13
N VAL A 976 13.56 49.01 8.24
CA VAL A 976 14.83 49.75 8.24
C VAL A 976 15.91 48.96 7.49
N GLY A 977 16.00 47.65 7.73
CA GLY A 977 16.90 46.75 7.04
C GLY A 977 16.62 46.68 5.54
N LEU A 978 15.35 46.44 5.16
CA LEU A 978 14.90 46.40 3.77
C LEU A 978 15.29 47.68 3.02
N ARG A 979 15.12 48.86 3.65
CA ARG A 979 15.45 50.15 3.05
C ARG A 979 16.93 50.30 2.69
N LYS A 980 17.86 49.56 3.30
CA LYS A 980 19.30 49.64 3.00
C LYS A 980 19.63 49.13 1.59
N ASN A 981 18.89 48.15 1.08
CA ASN A 981 19.15 47.54 -0.23
C ASN A 981 18.62 48.41 -1.39
N ALA A 982 19.46 48.65 -2.41
CA ALA A 982 19.11 49.52 -3.54
C ALA A 982 18.07 48.90 -4.47
N ALA A 983 18.19 47.60 -4.76
CA ALA A 983 17.25 46.88 -5.62
C ALA A 983 15.86 46.81 -4.96
N TRP A 984 15.80 46.56 -3.64
CA TRP A 984 14.53 46.61 -2.92
C TRP A 984 13.87 47.98 -2.95
N ARG A 985 14.62 49.09 -2.84
CA ARG A 985 14.03 50.45 -2.91
C ARG A 985 13.39 50.73 -4.28
N ASP A 986 14.05 50.34 -5.37
CA ASP A 986 13.52 50.48 -6.74
C ASP A 986 12.26 49.63 -6.90
N TYR A 987 12.34 48.35 -6.50
CA TYR A 987 11.20 47.43 -6.48
C TYR A 987 10.02 47.95 -5.65
N PHE A 988 10.28 48.44 -4.43
CA PHE A 988 9.26 49.00 -3.55
C PHE A 988 8.53 50.16 -4.21
N CYS A 989 9.27 51.09 -4.84
CA CYS A 989 8.66 52.23 -5.52
C CYS A 989 7.81 51.78 -6.73
N GLU A 990 8.33 50.88 -7.56
CA GLU A 990 7.60 50.32 -8.70
C GLU A 990 6.32 49.59 -8.25
N ARG A 991 6.45 48.71 -7.26
CA ARG A 991 5.34 47.94 -6.68
C ARG A 991 4.30 48.85 -6.03
N TYR A 992 4.72 49.90 -5.31
CA TYR A 992 3.79 50.87 -4.71
C TYR A 992 2.97 51.57 -5.78
N VAL A 993 3.58 52.02 -6.87
CA VAL A 993 2.86 52.65 -7.99
C VAL A 993 1.90 51.66 -8.63
N TYR A 994 2.34 50.43 -8.88
CA TYR A 994 1.47 49.36 -9.42
C TYR A 994 0.26 49.10 -8.54
N VAL A 995 0.47 48.87 -7.24
CA VAL A 995 -0.61 48.57 -6.29
C VAL A 995 -1.58 49.75 -6.20
N VAL A 996 -1.09 50.99 -6.14
CA VAL A 996 -1.96 52.16 -6.06
C VAL A 996 -2.81 52.36 -7.32
N LEU A 997 -2.25 52.13 -8.50
CA LEU A 997 -2.96 52.36 -9.77
C LEU A 997 -3.86 51.20 -10.18
N ASN A 998 -3.54 49.96 -9.80
CA ASN A 998 -4.30 48.79 -10.24
C ASN A 998 -5.19 48.21 -9.12
N HIS A 999 -4.70 48.13 -7.88
CA HIS A 999 -5.44 47.53 -6.77
C HIS A 999 -6.17 48.55 -5.89
N PHE A 1000 -5.51 49.66 -5.55
CA PHE A 1000 -6.08 50.73 -4.71
C PHE A 1000 -6.61 51.91 -5.51
N ASN A 1001 -6.95 51.68 -6.78
CA ASN A 1001 -7.55 52.70 -7.61
C ASN A 1001 -8.90 53.15 -7.00
N SER A 1002 -9.20 54.44 -7.13
CA SER A 1002 -10.33 55.06 -6.44
C SER A 1002 -11.68 54.49 -6.87
N GLU A 1003 -11.83 54.05 -8.13
CA GLU A 1003 -13.07 53.46 -8.63
C GLU A 1003 -13.38 52.15 -7.91
N ARG A 1004 -12.43 51.22 -7.88
CA ARG A 1004 -12.54 49.93 -7.18
C ARG A 1004 -12.81 50.14 -5.69
N LEU A 1005 -12.02 50.99 -5.02
CA LEU A 1005 -12.18 51.21 -3.58
C LEU A 1005 -13.52 51.86 -3.22
N CYS A 1006 -13.98 52.84 -4.00
CA CYS A 1006 -15.30 53.43 -3.78
C CYS A 1006 -16.42 52.42 -4.04
N ALA A 1007 -16.30 51.56 -5.06
CA ALA A 1007 -17.30 50.52 -5.34
C ALA A 1007 -17.45 49.53 -4.18
N ILE A 1008 -16.34 49.04 -3.62
CA ILE A 1008 -16.35 48.15 -2.44
C ILE A 1008 -17.01 48.86 -1.24
N LEU A 1009 -16.64 50.12 -0.98
CA LEU A 1009 -17.21 50.90 0.12
C LEU A 1009 -18.72 51.12 -0.06
N ASP A 1010 -19.15 51.48 -1.27
CA ASP A 1010 -20.54 51.79 -1.59
C ASP A 1010 -21.42 50.53 -1.44
N GLU A 1011 -20.95 49.35 -1.88
CA GLU A 1011 -21.63 48.07 -1.69
C GLU A 1011 -21.81 47.72 -0.20
N MET A 1012 -20.71 47.77 0.57
CA MET A 1012 -20.76 47.48 2.00
C MET A 1012 -21.64 48.46 2.77
N ALA A 1013 -21.61 49.75 2.40
CA ALA A 1013 -22.46 50.76 2.99
C ALA A 1013 -23.95 50.49 2.69
N ALA A 1014 -24.29 50.04 1.47
CA ALA A 1014 -25.66 49.69 1.13
C ALA A 1014 -26.22 48.57 2.03
N GLN A 1015 -25.42 47.52 2.29
CA GLN A 1015 -25.81 46.43 3.19
C GLN A 1015 -25.99 46.92 4.64
N LEU A 1016 -25.03 47.70 5.17
CA LEU A 1016 -25.12 48.27 6.52
C LEU A 1016 -26.36 49.17 6.68
N ARG A 1017 -26.67 49.98 5.67
CA ARG A 1017 -27.80 50.92 5.68
C ARG A 1017 -29.12 50.21 5.91
N ALA A 1018 -29.32 49.04 5.29
CA ALA A 1018 -30.55 48.25 5.41
C ALA A 1018 -30.82 47.79 6.86
N GLU A 1019 -29.77 47.47 7.61
CA GLU A 1019 -29.86 46.95 8.98
C GLU A 1019 -29.73 48.03 10.07
N TRP A 1020 -29.30 49.24 9.69
CA TRP A 1020 -29.04 50.35 10.60
C TRP A 1020 -30.20 50.73 11.53
N PRO A 1021 -31.48 50.75 11.08
CA PRO A 1021 -32.61 51.08 11.96
C PRO A 1021 -32.71 50.16 13.18
N ARG A 1022 -32.55 48.84 13.00
CA ARG A 1022 -32.57 47.88 14.10
C ARG A 1022 -31.35 48.03 15.01
N HIS A 1023 -30.18 48.28 14.42
CA HIS A 1023 -28.94 48.47 15.16
C HIS A 1023 -29.01 49.67 16.11
N THR A 1024 -29.45 50.82 15.61
CA THR A 1024 -29.60 52.06 16.40
C THR A 1024 -30.73 52.01 17.43
N ALA A 1025 -31.78 51.21 17.18
CA ALA A 1025 -32.81 50.95 18.18
C ALA A 1025 -32.29 50.18 19.40
N ARG A 1026 -31.26 49.33 19.23
CA ARG A 1026 -30.70 48.50 20.31
C ARG A 1026 -29.53 49.15 21.04
N TRP A 1027 -28.61 49.77 20.30
CA TRP A 1027 -27.35 50.28 20.82
C TRP A 1027 -27.32 51.80 20.82
N SER A 1028 -27.37 52.39 22.02
CA SER A 1028 -27.43 53.83 22.20
C SER A 1028 -26.13 54.58 21.85
N ASP A 1029 -24.99 53.88 21.76
CA ASP A 1029 -23.72 54.45 21.31
C ASP A 1029 -23.53 54.43 19.79
N ALA A 1030 -24.45 53.82 19.03
CA ALA A 1030 -24.43 53.86 17.58
C ALA A 1030 -24.77 55.28 17.07
N PRO A 1031 -24.08 55.80 16.03
CA PRO A 1031 -24.39 57.10 15.48
C PRO A 1031 -25.77 57.09 14.81
N SER A 1032 -26.46 58.24 14.82
CA SER A 1032 -27.69 58.40 14.04
C SER A 1032 -27.44 58.06 12.58
N LEU A 1033 -28.47 57.60 11.85
CA LEU A 1033 -28.36 57.27 10.44
C LEU A 1033 -27.70 58.38 9.62
N SER A 1034 -28.13 59.64 9.82
CA SER A 1034 -27.54 60.81 9.16
C SER A 1034 -26.07 61.05 9.49
N LYS A 1035 -25.66 60.79 10.74
CA LYS A 1035 -24.27 60.94 11.17
C LYS A 1035 -23.39 59.84 10.58
N TRP A 1036 -23.88 58.60 10.59
CA TRP A 1036 -23.22 57.47 9.97
C TRP A 1036 -23.02 57.70 8.45
N GLU A 1037 -24.09 58.08 7.72
CA GLU A 1037 -24.03 58.42 6.29
C GLU A 1037 -22.99 59.50 6.00
N SER A 1038 -22.94 60.55 6.83
CA SER A 1038 -21.96 61.62 6.70
C SER A 1038 -20.52 61.12 6.89
N ASN A 1039 -20.30 60.20 7.83
CA ASN A 1039 -18.98 59.60 8.06
C ASN A 1039 -18.55 58.69 6.89
N VAL A 1040 -19.48 57.93 6.31
CA VAL A 1040 -19.24 57.10 5.11
C VAL A 1040 -18.93 57.99 3.91
N ALA A 1041 -19.71 59.04 3.67
CA ALA A 1041 -19.46 60.01 2.59
C ALA A 1041 -18.08 60.67 2.72
N ALA A 1042 -17.69 61.07 3.93
CA ALA A 1042 -16.35 61.63 4.18
C ALA A 1042 -15.23 60.61 3.88
N LEU A 1043 -15.41 59.34 4.25
CA LEU A 1043 -14.44 58.27 3.92
C LEU A 1043 -14.35 58.06 2.40
N ARG A 1044 -15.48 58.07 1.70
CA ARG A 1044 -15.55 57.97 0.24
C ARG A 1044 -14.80 59.11 -0.44
N ASP A 1045 -15.02 60.35 -0.01
CA ASP A 1045 -14.31 61.54 -0.53
C ASP A 1045 -12.80 61.48 -0.28
N CYS A 1046 -12.38 60.88 0.84
CA CYS A 1046 -10.98 60.62 1.14
C CYS A 1046 -10.37 59.64 0.12
N LEU A 1047 -11.02 58.51 -0.13
CA LEU A 1047 -10.56 57.48 -1.08
C LEU A 1047 -10.44 58.02 -2.51
N ALA A 1048 -11.36 58.91 -2.92
CA ALA A 1048 -11.32 59.55 -4.24
C ALA A 1048 -10.07 60.42 -4.47
N LYS A 1049 -9.42 60.88 -3.40
CA LYS A 1049 -8.22 61.76 -3.47
C LYS A 1049 -6.94 61.05 -3.04
N ARG A 1050 -7.05 59.86 -2.44
CA ARG A 1050 -5.95 59.26 -1.67
C ARG A 1050 -4.76 58.87 -2.53
N ALA A 1051 -5.01 58.33 -3.72
CA ALA A 1051 -3.96 57.89 -4.66
C ALA A 1051 -2.98 59.01 -5.02
N GLU A 1052 -3.48 60.22 -5.29
CA GLU A 1052 -2.64 61.38 -5.62
C GLU A 1052 -1.64 61.69 -4.50
N TYR A 1053 -2.13 61.81 -3.27
CA TYR A 1053 -1.30 62.14 -2.12
C TYR A 1053 -0.32 61.01 -1.77
N ALA A 1054 -0.75 59.75 -1.82
CA ALA A 1054 0.11 58.61 -1.51
C ALA A 1054 1.32 58.55 -2.47
N LEU A 1055 1.09 58.70 -3.78
CA LEU A 1055 2.16 58.72 -4.79
C LEU A 1055 3.08 59.93 -4.63
N LYS A 1056 2.54 61.11 -4.29
CA LYS A 1056 3.35 62.30 -3.99
C LYS A 1056 4.26 62.10 -2.78
N TYR A 1057 3.78 61.43 -1.74
CA TYR A 1057 4.59 61.14 -0.56
C TYR A 1057 5.65 60.08 -0.82
N LEU A 1058 5.34 59.03 -1.59
CA LEU A 1058 6.32 58.04 -2.06
C LEU A 1058 7.46 58.74 -2.82
N GLN A 1059 7.11 59.53 -3.84
CA GLN A 1059 8.08 60.23 -4.68
C GLN A 1059 9.02 61.11 -3.83
N LYS A 1060 8.44 61.85 -2.87
CA LYS A 1060 9.22 62.69 -1.96
C LYS A 1060 10.11 61.88 -1.01
N GLU A 1061 9.62 60.80 -0.43
CA GLU A 1061 10.35 60.00 0.57
C GLU A 1061 11.57 59.29 -0.03
N PHE A 1062 11.46 58.80 -1.27
CA PHE A 1062 12.53 58.07 -1.95
C PHE A 1062 13.32 58.91 -2.94
N GLY A 1063 12.99 60.20 -3.10
CA GLY A 1063 13.68 61.10 -4.02
C GLY A 1063 13.58 60.66 -5.48
N VAL A 1064 12.45 60.05 -5.87
CA VAL A 1064 12.24 59.55 -7.23
C VAL A 1064 12.03 60.73 -8.18
N SER A 1065 12.77 60.79 -9.29
CA SER A 1065 12.60 61.85 -10.28
C SER A 1065 11.24 61.76 -10.97
N ASP A 1066 10.80 62.86 -11.59
CA ASP A 1066 9.53 62.87 -12.34
C ASP A 1066 9.57 61.86 -13.50
N GLU A 1067 10.71 61.72 -14.18
CA GLU A 1067 10.90 60.76 -15.28
C GLU A 1067 10.76 59.31 -14.79
N LYS A 1068 11.41 58.97 -13.67
CA LYS A 1068 11.33 57.62 -13.10
C LYS A 1068 9.95 57.29 -12.56
N MET A 1069 9.23 58.27 -12.00
CA MET A 1069 7.82 58.12 -11.64
C MET A 1069 6.94 57.85 -12.87
N GLN A 1070 7.18 58.51 -14.00
CA GLN A 1070 6.44 58.23 -15.24
C GLN A 1070 6.76 56.84 -15.79
N GLU A 1071 8.01 56.38 -15.68
CA GLU A 1071 8.39 55.00 -16.02
C GLU A 1071 7.57 53.99 -15.21
N TYR A 1072 7.52 54.12 -13.88
CA TYR A 1072 6.73 53.22 -13.02
C TYR A 1072 5.24 53.26 -13.36
N ARG A 1073 4.69 54.44 -13.66
CA ARG A 1073 3.28 54.58 -14.08
C ARG A 1073 3.01 53.87 -15.40
N ALA A 1074 3.89 54.04 -16.38
CA ALA A 1074 3.77 53.38 -17.68
C ALA A 1074 3.82 51.85 -17.53
N LYS A 1075 4.76 51.32 -16.74
CA LYS A 1075 4.83 49.88 -16.41
C LYS A 1075 3.56 49.39 -15.73
N ALA A 1076 3.08 50.13 -14.74
CA ALA A 1076 1.88 49.76 -13.99
C ALA A 1076 0.63 49.67 -14.88
N LEU A 1077 0.48 50.60 -15.84
CA LEU A 1077 -0.64 50.61 -16.78
C LEU A 1077 -0.49 49.56 -17.90
N ALA A 1078 0.74 49.23 -18.30
CA ALA A 1078 0.99 48.19 -19.28
C ALA A 1078 0.71 46.78 -18.73
N ALA A 1079 0.89 46.57 -17.42
CA ALA A 1079 0.61 45.29 -16.77
C ALA A 1079 -0.89 45.02 -16.53
N SER A 1080 -1.76 46.02 -16.70
CA SER A 1080 -3.22 45.90 -16.53
C SER A 1080 -4.01 45.96 -17.84
N ALA A 1081 -3.35 46.28 -18.95
CA ALA A 1081 -3.88 46.16 -20.31
C ALA A 1081 -3.65 44.74 -20.84
#